data_AF-A0A254RTL4-F1
#
_entry.id   AF-A0A254RTL4-F1
#
_cell.length_a   1.000
_cell.length_b   1.000
_cell.length_c   1.000
_cell.angle_alpha   90.00
_cell.angle_beta   90.00
_cell.angle_gamma   90.00
#
_symmetry.space_group_name_H-M   'P 1'
#
loop_
_entity.id
_entity.type
_entity.pdbx_description
1 polymer ?
#
loop_
_entity_poly.entity_id
_entity_poly.type
_entity_poly.pdbx_seq_one_letter_code
_entity_poly.pdbx_strand_id
1 'polypeptide(L)'
;MIIHGETSIYEAMKKIQCNGFVIPAFQRSYVWSVDQVSCLWDSILSDYPISTFLFWKIEQGQENIAKDTVFFQFIKNALFRSNKNVSEHDNDGEEIKWSENEKLDSAVLDGQQRLTSLYITLFGQVNLIKGRKTKFAGEPVDLCIQLDKGAVKEQNADDDVQTKFDIGFYEECYQSPTLFNIKRIISTKFYSQETRNDEIDKVLKSVPEASREYARKILAKLCEKIYDKKIIQYQQITGTENDALDMFVRFNNGGTKLTKSEIGEAIIGAFWKKPHESLCQVFDYKKRKGKLHQEKFKEYKDFPLDFFIRLSVILYEKDVNANIHRDLVYQMHINWEKIKSALLKTQEFVYSIRRLHIEDFRNRWNILIPIVYLVYNHILPEKNGDDFAYSSDYLLCKDAVEAYISRAILFKYYSNATTNKLAKLKNEMNKSRYNGYPRLTMQILDSNPDLRVTEEKIENILNLQKGDTVCERALQLISSERLDNEIAFNPEVTFDVDHLHARVRFSGMAPDNIHYDTWEKWKRLCNTMPNLSMLNSTENKVKSDLSLKEYVSRQGESYKIDHLIPDTDLDLTNFGEFFEKRKVILKKELEKILHKDEDNEPTTPKENTPKDDEPKIEKAEEDESPCPPALHDSRVYDAAENSSISEIESDSDPDSLERGMNEYEESRGNDDSWEEKYLSDYILCANNPIANLAVQDRNQFYNEKPKEPAYKSNLGFLVDKRDGTRYQTIKIGNQVWMAENLRFETDGAYRYRNDDPLLQTHISDKGLFYSRAALMGVAPEGWRIPHKRDFEELLAETKGNADSLKRIKEWIGGLSPYVTEEIENGFGALPEGYYDKHYQMYCGGGAFFWTLDSEKDEYDRDSYPYMHITENIAIIERRSNSERCFSVRCIKI
;
A
#
# COMPACT_ATOMS: atom_id res chain seq x y z
N MET A 1 -26.42 -18.28 11.95
CA MET A 1 -27.23 -19.52 11.99
C MET A 1 -26.72 -20.44 10.88
N ILE A 2 -26.32 -21.68 11.17
CA ILE A 2 -25.78 -22.63 10.16
C ILE A 2 -26.91 -23.60 9.78
N ILE A 3 -27.13 -23.79 8.48
CA ILE A 3 -28.14 -24.69 7.91
C ILE A 3 -27.41 -25.82 7.19
N HIS A 4 -27.86 -27.06 7.37
CA HIS A 4 -27.35 -28.20 6.61
C HIS A 4 -28.17 -28.40 5.34
N GLY A 5 -27.49 -28.58 4.20
CA GLY A 5 -28.10 -28.83 2.91
C GLY A 5 -27.43 -29.99 2.17
N GLU A 6 -28.17 -30.61 1.26
CA GLU A 6 -27.70 -31.71 0.43
C GLU A 6 -28.29 -31.62 -0.98
N THR A 7 -27.48 -31.92 -1.99
CA THR A 7 -27.90 -31.89 -3.41
C THR A 7 -27.13 -32.92 -4.23
N SER A 8 -27.68 -33.31 -5.38
CA SER A 8 -26.96 -34.17 -6.34
C SER A 8 -25.90 -33.38 -7.11
N ILE A 9 -24.95 -34.08 -7.72
CA ILE A 9 -23.94 -33.44 -8.57
C ILE A 9 -24.62 -32.67 -9.70
N TYR A 10 -25.60 -33.29 -10.36
CA TYR A 10 -26.30 -32.67 -11.47
C TYR A 10 -27.04 -31.38 -11.08
N GLU A 11 -27.77 -31.39 -9.96
CA GLU A 11 -28.48 -30.21 -9.46
C GLU A 11 -27.51 -29.07 -9.11
N ALA A 12 -26.40 -29.36 -8.43
CA ALA A 12 -25.38 -28.37 -8.12
C ALA A 12 -24.77 -27.76 -9.40
N MET A 13 -24.45 -28.59 -10.39
CA MET A 13 -23.90 -28.10 -11.66
C MET A 13 -24.92 -27.24 -12.43
N LYS A 14 -26.22 -27.57 -12.34
CA LYS A 14 -27.28 -26.73 -12.91
C LYS A 14 -27.40 -25.39 -12.19
N LYS A 15 -27.27 -25.35 -10.87
CA LYS A 15 -27.21 -24.10 -10.12
C LYS A 15 -26.01 -23.24 -10.51
N ILE A 16 -24.85 -23.84 -10.74
CA ILE A 16 -23.68 -23.14 -11.29
C ILE A 16 -23.97 -22.61 -12.70
N GLN A 17 -24.58 -23.42 -13.58
CA GLN A 17 -24.91 -23.03 -14.96
C GLN A 17 -25.85 -21.82 -15.04
N CYS A 18 -26.77 -21.68 -14.09
CA CYS A 18 -27.74 -20.58 -14.02
C CYS A 18 -27.27 -19.41 -13.12
N ASN A 19 -25.99 -19.33 -12.75
CA ASN A 19 -25.42 -18.34 -11.82
C ASN A 19 -26.08 -18.31 -10.42
N GLY A 20 -26.76 -19.39 -10.03
CA GLY A 20 -27.30 -19.53 -8.67
C GLY A 20 -26.18 -19.75 -7.65
N PHE A 21 -25.16 -20.52 -8.02
CA PHE A 21 -23.93 -20.69 -7.23
C PHE A 21 -22.81 -19.84 -7.80
N VAL A 22 -22.19 -19.03 -6.94
CA VAL A 22 -21.15 -18.06 -7.31
C VAL A 22 -19.94 -18.16 -6.39
N ILE A 23 -18.83 -17.54 -6.79
CA ILE A 23 -17.58 -17.50 -6.03
C ILE A 23 -17.35 -16.06 -5.56
N PRO A 24 -17.21 -15.78 -4.25
CA PRO A 24 -16.89 -14.44 -3.79
C PRO A 24 -15.46 -14.06 -4.14
N ALA A 25 -15.20 -12.76 -4.38
CA ALA A 25 -13.90 -12.25 -4.85
C ALA A 25 -12.71 -12.55 -3.95
N PHE A 26 -12.96 -12.84 -2.67
CA PHE A 26 -11.93 -13.22 -1.71
C PHE A 26 -11.50 -14.70 -1.79
N GLN A 27 -12.03 -15.47 -2.73
CA GLN A 27 -11.53 -16.81 -3.01
C GLN A 27 -10.38 -16.78 -4.00
N ARG A 28 -9.42 -17.69 -3.83
CA ARG A 28 -8.35 -17.88 -4.82
C ARG A 28 -8.88 -18.44 -6.14
N SER A 29 -8.17 -18.17 -7.21
CA SER A 29 -8.39 -18.75 -8.54
C SER A 29 -8.30 -20.29 -8.54
N TYR A 30 -8.71 -20.92 -9.65
CA TYR A 30 -8.62 -22.36 -9.80
C TYR A 30 -7.14 -22.80 -9.90
N VAL A 31 -6.74 -23.81 -9.11
CA VAL A 31 -5.32 -24.26 -8.99
C VAL A 31 -5.14 -25.78 -9.09
N TRP A 32 -6.22 -26.55 -9.21
CA TRP A 32 -6.13 -28.01 -9.21
C TRP A 32 -5.49 -28.55 -10.50
N SER A 33 -4.73 -29.64 -10.38
CA SER A 33 -4.12 -30.37 -11.51
C SER A 33 -5.06 -31.44 -12.08
N VAL A 34 -4.80 -31.91 -13.31
CA VAL A 34 -5.60 -32.98 -13.93
C VAL A 34 -5.61 -34.29 -13.12
N ASP A 35 -4.55 -34.56 -12.37
CA ASP A 35 -4.44 -35.75 -11.51
C ASP A 35 -5.37 -35.61 -10.30
N GLN A 36 -5.43 -34.43 -9.67
CA GLN A 36 -6.37 -34.17 -8.56
C GLN A 36 -7.83 -34.29 -8.99
N VAL A 37 -8.17 -33.83 -10.20
CA VAL A 37 -9.51 -33.98 -10.78
C VAL A 37 -9.86 -35.46 -10.99
N SER A 38 -8.91 -36.26 -11.49
CA SER A 38 -9.10 -37.69 -11.72
C SER A 38 -9.29 -38.46 -10.40
N CYS A 39 -8.49 -38.15 -9.38
CA CYS A 39 -8.62 -38.72 -8.03
C CYS A 39 -9.96 -38.38 -7.36
N LEU A 40 -10.50 -37.17 -7.60
CA LEU A 40 -11.83 -36.80 -7.09
C LEU A 40 -12.92 -37.70 -7.68
N TRP A 41 -12.88 -37.95 -9.00
CA TRP A 41 -13.84 -38.85 -9.67
C TRP A 41 -13.69 -40.30 -9.21
N ASP A 42 -12.46 -40.77 -9.02
CA ASP A 42 -12.20 -42.10 -8.46
C ASP A 42 -12.80 -42.23 -7.06
N SER A 43 -12.61 -41.22 -6.21
CA SER A 43 -13.17 -41.19 -4.85
C SER A 43 -14.70 -41.21 -4.85
N ILE A 44 -15.35 -40.43 -5.72
CA ILE A 44 -16.81 -40.41 -5.90
C ILE A 44 -17.33 -41.81 -6.26
N LEU A 45 -16.68 -42.45 -7.23
CA LEU A 45 -17.05 -43.78 -7.72
C LEU A 45 -16.67 -44.90 -6.74
N SER A 46 -15.70 -44.68 -5.86
CA SER A 46 -15.29 -45.63 -4.83
C SER A 46 -16.13 -45.56 -3.56
N ASP A 47 -17.14 -44.68 -3.50
CA ASP A 47 -17.95 -44.39 -2.30
C ASP A 47 -17.13 -43.80 -1.14
N TYR A 48 -15.97 -43.20 -1.42
CA TYR A 48 -15.21 -42.49 -0.40
C TYR A 48 -15.89 -41.17 -0.02
N PRO A 49 -15.82 -40.77 1.26
CA PRO A 49 -16.41 -39.53 1.72
C PRO A 49 -15.73 -38.34 1.05
N ILE A 50 -16.54 -37.42 0.52
CA ILE A 50 -16.06 -36.13 0.03
C ILE A 50 -16.25 -35.13 1.17
N SER A 51 -15.26 -34.27 1.40
CA SER A 51 -15.35 -33.21 2.40
C SER A 51 -16.61 -32.37 2.22
N THR A 52 -17.30 -32.09 3.32
CA THR A 52 -18.44 -31.18 3.38
C THR A 52 -18.05 -29.81 2.79
N PHE A 53 -18.96 -29.22 2.02
CA PHE A 53 -18.78 -27.88 1.45
C PHE A 53 -19.31 -26.80 2.41
N LEU A 54 -18.86 -25.57 2.21
CA LEU A 54 -19.29 -24.43 3.01
C LEU A 54 -19.82 -23.34 2.08
N PHE A 55 -21.09 -22.98 2.23
CA PHE A 55 -21.78 -21.99 1.42
C PHE A 55 -22.24 -20.80 2.27
N TRP A 56 -22.39 -19.66 1.62
CA TRP A 56 -23.00 -18.46 2.14
C TRP A 56 -24.29 -18.19 1.39
N LYS A 57 -25.40 -18.18 2.13
CA LYS A 57 -26.73 -17.90 1.61
C LYS A 57 -26.84 -16.43 1.26
N ILE A 58 -27.23 -16.17 0.03
CA ILE A 58 -27.58 -14.84 -0.44
C ILE A 58 -29.07 -14.67 -0.18
N GLU A 59 -29.43 -13.70 0.67
CA GLU A 59 -30.83 -13.48 1.06
C GLU A 59 -31.63 -12.85 -0.08
N GLN A 60 -32.94 -13.12 -0.10
CA GLN A 60 -33.84 -12.51 -1.08
C GLN A 60 -33.92 -11.01 -0.76
N GLY A 61 -33.49 -10.16 -1.69
CA GLY A 61 -33.32 -8.72 -1.46
C GLY A 61 -31.87 -8.29 -1.19
N GLN A 62 -30.93 -9.25 -1.11
CA GLN A 62 -29.48 -8.99 -1.00
C GLN A 62 -29.07 -8.14 0.21
N GLU A 63 -29.90 -8.11 1.26
CA GLU A 63 -29.69 -7.29 2.47
C GLU A 63 -28.42 -7.69 3.24
N ASN A 64 -28.00 -8.96 3.14
CA ASN A 64 -26.83 -9.48 3.83
C ASN A 64 -25.51 -9.32 3.06
N ILE A 65 -25.53 -8.69 1.88
CA ILE A 65 -24.38 -8.47 1.00
C ILE A 65 -24.14 -6.97 0.86
N ALA A 66 -22.88 -6.52 0.89
CA ALA A 66 -22.56 -5.13 0.61
C ALA A 66 -22.74 -4.80 -0.89
N LYS A 67 -23.12 -3.56 -1.23
CA LYS A 67 -23.38 -3.19 -2.63
C LYS A 67 -22.15 -3.26 -3.54
N ASP A 68 -20.96 -3.26 -2.96
CA ASP A 68 -19.67 -3.35 -3.62
C ASP A 68 -19.07 -4.76 -3.62
N THR A 69 -19.73 -5.75 -3.00
CA THR A 69 -19.27 -7.15 -3.02
C THR A 69 -19.22 -7.68 -4.46
N VAL A 70 -18.05 -8.20 -4.83
CA VAL A 70 -17.80 -8.76 -6.15
C VAL A 70 -17.93 -10.29 -6.12
N PHE A 71 -18.67 -10.83 -7.09
CA PHE A 71 -18.79 -12.27 -7.30
C PHE A 71 -18.29 -12.64 -8.69
N PHE A 72 -17.68 -13.83 -8.78
CA PHE A 72 -17.19 -14.43 -10.00
C PHE A 72 -18.00 -15.67 -10.37
N GLN A 73 -18.14 -15.91 -11.68
CA GLN A 73 -18.65 -17.17 -12.19
C GLN A 73 -17.61 -18.29 -12.00
N PHE A 74 -18.09 -19.52 -11.93
CA PHE A 74 -17.22 -20.68 -12.09
C PHE A 74 -16.63 -20.68 -13.50
N ILE A 75 -15.33 -21.00 -13.61
CA ILE A 75 -14.71 -21.17 -14.91
C ILE A 75 -15.40 -22.28 -15.70
N LYS A 76 -15.68 -22.00 -16.97
CA LYS A 76 -16.35 -22.94 -17.88
C LYS A 76 -15.35 -23.72 -18.72
N ASN A 77 -14.17 -23.14 -18.97
CA ASN A 77 -13.11 -23.76 -19.72
C ASN A 77 -11.82 -23.70 -18.90
N ALA A 78 -11.06 -24.80 -18.87
CA ALA A 78 -9.80 -24.86 -18.14
C ALA A 78 -8.64 -25.22 -19.08
N LEU A 79 -7.51 -24.52 -18.91
CA LEU A 79 -6.29 -24.75 -19.69
C LEU A 79 -5.17 -25.28 -18.81
N PHE A 80 -4.70 -26.50 -19.10
CA PHE A 80 -3.63 -27.18 -18.35
C PHE A 80 -2.32 -27.20 -19.13
N ARG A 81 -1.21 -27.10 -18.40
CA ARG A 81 0.16 -27.16 -18.93
C ARG A 81 0.65 -28.61 -19.02
N SER A 82 1.77 -28.80 -19.71
CA SER A 82 2.43 -30.11 -19.85
C SER A 82 2.86 -30.74 -18.51
N ASN A 83 3.11 -29.93 -17.48
CA ASN A 83 3.36 -30.39 -16.11
C ASN A 83 2.07 -30.73 -15.35
N LYS A 84 0.93 -30.87 -16.04
CA LYS A 84 -0.39 -31.21 -15.50
C LYS A 84 -1.04 -30.16 -14.59
N ASN A 85 -0.36 -29.05 -14.32
CA ASN A 85 -0.91 -27.93 -13.55
C ASN A 85 -1.69 -26.98 -14.45
N VAL A 86 -2.62 -26.25 -13.86
CA VAL A 86 -3.43 -25.25 -14.58
C VAL A 86 -2.56 -24.05 -15.02
N SER A 87 -2.93 -23.36 -16.10
CA SER A 87 -2.23 -22.17 -16.61
C SER A 87 -2.59 -20.91 -15.81
N GLU A 88 -1.62 -20.08 -15.45
CA GLU A 88 -1.81 -18.89 -14.59
C GLU A 88 -2.60 -17.73 -15.23
N HIS A 89 -2.80 -17.69 -16.56
CA HIS A 89 -3.32 -16.50 -17.26
C HIS A 89 -4.77 -16.60 -17.77
N ASP A 90 -5.42 -17.77 -17.71
CA ASP A 90 -6.72 -18.00 -18.38
C ASP A 90 -7.81 -18.64 -17.48
N ASN A 91 -7.60 -18.72 -16.16
CA ASN A 91 -8.49 -19.48 -15.26
C ASN A 91 -9.12 -18.65 -14.12
N ASP A 92 -9.23 -17.34 -14.33
CA ASP A 92 -10.06 -16.49 -13.50
C ASP A 92 -11.50 -16.49 -14.05
N GLY A 93 -12.48 -16.63 -13.17
CA GLY A 93 -13.89 -16.54 -13.54
C GLY A 93 -14.23 -15.14 -14.06
N GLU A 94 -15.26 -15.02 -14.90
CA GLU A 94 -15.77 -13.71 -15.29
C GLU A 94 -16.53 -13.08 -14.11
N GLU A 95 -16.29 -11.77 -13.89
CA GLU A 95 -17.03 -10.97 -12.91
C GLU A 95 -18.53 -10.94 -13.27
N ILE A 96 -19.37 -11.21 -12.28
CA ILE A 96 -20.83 -11.14 -12.44
C ILE A 96 -21.28 -9.71 -12.15
N LYS A 97 -21.80 -9.03 -13.18
CA LYS A 97 -22.54 -7.77 -13.02
C LYS A 97 -23.96 -8.09 -12.57
N TRP A 98 -24.13 -8.32 -11.27
CA TRP A 98 -25.43 -8.61 -10.71
C TRP A 98 -26.29 -7.35 -10.57
N SER A 99 -27.58 -7.47 -10.89
CA SER A 99 -28.60 -6.44 -10.66
C SER A 99 -29.65 -6.98 -9.69
N GLU A 100 -30.51 -6.13 -9.14
CA GLU A 100 -31.59 -6.51 -8.21
C GLU A 100 -32.52 -7.64 -8.75
N ASN A 101 -32.46 -7.93 -10.05
CA ASN A 101 -33.25 -8.97 -10.71
C ASN A 101 -32.52 -10.31 -10.97
N GLU A 102 -31.21 -10.41 -10.70
CA GLU A 102 -30.47 -11.68 -10.85
C GLU A 102 -30.59 -12.53 -9.56
N LYS A 103 -31.12 -13.75 -9.70
CA LYS A 103 -31.29 -14.70 -8.59
C LYS A 103 -29.98 -15.40 -8.23
N LEU A 104 -29.11 -14.70 -7.52
CA LEU A 104 -28.02 -15.34 -6.78
C LEU A 104 -28.61 -16.16 -5.62
N ASP A 105 -28.22 -17.43 -5.49
CA ASP A 105 -28.72 -18.34 -4.44
C ASP A 105 -27.71 -18.51 -3.30
N SER A 106 -26.45 -18.80 -3.62
CA SER A 106 -25.40 -18.98 -2.61
C SER A 106 -23.99 -18.74 -3.17
N ALA A 107 -23.12 -18.16 -2.34
CA ALA A 107 -21.69 -18.02 -2.61
C ALA A 107 -20.91 -19.19 -1.97
N VAL A 108 -19.96 -19.78 -2.69
CA VAL A 108 -19.18 -20.92 -2.22
C VAL A 108 -17.95 -20.45 -1.45
N LEU A 109 -17.87 -20.78 -0.16
CA LEU A 109 -16.76 -20.44 0.74
C LEU A 109 -15.71 -21.57 0.88
N ASP A 110 -16.12 -22.83 0.78
CA ASP A 110 -15.20 -23.97 0.69
C ASP A 110 -15.66 -24.99 -0.34
N GLY A 111 -14.68 -25.63 -0.98
CA GLY A 111 -14.88 -26.66 -2.00
C GLY A 111 -15.12 -26.12 -3.40
N GLN A 112 -14.85 -24.83 -3.63
CA GLN A 112 -14.88 -24.23 -4.96
C GLN A 112 -14.09 -25.04 -5.99
N GLN A 113 -12.87 -25.49 -5.66
CA GLN A 113 -12.02 -26.26 -6.57
C GLN A 113 -12.65 -27.61 -6.97
N ARG A 114 -13.32 -28.28 -6.02
CA ARG A 114 -14.04 -29.55 -6.27
C ARG A 114 -15.25 -29.31 -7.18
N LEU A 115 -16.05 -28.28 -6.91
CA LEU A 115 -17.21 -27.93 -7.74
C LEU A 115 -16.80 -27.50 -9.15
N THR A 116 -15.77 -26.66 -9.28
CA THR A 116 -15.20 -26.27 -10.58
C THR A 116 -14.74 -27.50 -11.36
N SER A 117 -14.03 -28.42 -10.72
CA SER A 117 -13.54 -29.66 -11.36
C SER A 117 -14.68 -30.55 -11.88
N LEU A 118 -15.77 -30.67 -11.13
CA LEU A 118 -16.98 -31.37 -11.58
C LEU A 118 -17.66 -30.62 -12.73
N TYR A 119 -17.69 -29.29 -12.69
CA TYR A 119 -18.31 -28.48 -13.73
C TYR A 119 -17.56 -28.57 -15.06
N ILE A 120 -16.25 -28.38 -15.06
CA ILE A 120 -15.43 -28.41 -16.28
C ILE A 120 -15.44 -29.78 -16.95
N THR A 121 -15.57 -30.86 -16.17
CA THR A 121 -15.59 -32.25 -16.69
C THR A 121 -16.97 -32.67 -17.22
N LEU A 122 -18.07 -32.09 -16.74
CA LEU A 122 -19.43 -32.44 -17.14
C LEU A 122 -20.06 -31.45 -18.13
N PHE A 123 -19.78 -30.16 -18.02
CA PHE A 123 -20.42 -29.11 -18.81
C PHE A 123 -19.39 -28.28 -19.59
N GLY A 124 -18.19 -28.11 -19.05
CA GLY A 124 -17.13 -27.28 -19.62
C GLY A 124 -16.26 -27.93 -20.69
N GLN A 125 -15.17 -27.26 -21.07
CA GLN A 125 -14.11 -27.79 -21.92
C GLN A 125 -12.76 -27.77 -21.20
N VAL A 126 -11.95 -28.79 -21.43
CA VAL A 126 -10.59 -28.87 -20.88
C VAL A 126 -9.60 -28.92 -22.03
N ASN A 127 -8.56 -28.10 -21.98
CA ASN A 127 -7.51 -28.05 -23.00
C ASN A 127 -6.14 -28.30 -22.37
N LEU A 128 -5.23 -28.96 -23.09
CA LEU A 128 -3.88 -29.27 -22.63
C LEU A 128 -2.80 -28.70 -23.57
N ILE A 129 -1.81 -28.00 -23.02
CA ILE A 129 -0.67 -27.43 -23.76
C ILE A 129 0.47 -28.45 -23.79
N LYS A 130 0.91 -28.82 -25.00
CA LYS A 130 2.08 -29.69 -25.21
C LYS A 130 3.33 -28.93 -25.64
N GLY A 131 4.46 -29.26 -25.01
CA GLY A 131 5.80 -28.79 -25.40
C GLY A 131 6.13 -27.33 -25.06
N ARG A 132 7.28 -26.83 -25.55
CA ARG A 132 7.75 -25.43 -25.40
C ARG A 132 7.11 -24.44 -26.38
N LYS A 133 6.00 -24.80 -27.04
CA LYS A 133 5.41 -23.95 -28.09
C LYS A 133 4.53 -22.86 -27.48
N THR A 134 4.75 -21.63 -27.96
CA THR A 134 4.17 -20.35 -27.55
C THR A 134 2.73 -20.11 -28.01
N LYS A 135 1.99 -21.14 -28.45
CA LYS A 135 0.58 -20.96 -28.83
C LYS A 135 -0.28 -21.09 -27.57
N PHE A 136 -0.94 -20.01 -27.18
CA PHE A 136 -1.97 -19.92 -26.12
C PHE A 136 -3.22 -20.79 -26.37
N ALA A 137 -3.23 -21.67 -27.39
CA ALA A 137 -4.34 -22.56 -27.69
C ALA A 137 -3.89 -24.01 -27.42
N GLY A 138 -4.36 -24.59 -26.32
CA GLY A 138 -4.17 -26.01 -26.02
C GLY A 138 -5.05 -26.92 -26.89
N GLU A 139 -4.76 -28.22 -26.86
CA GLU A 139 -5.56 -29.24 -27.55
C GLU A 139 -6.70 -29.73 -26.63
N PRO A 140 -7.93 -29.92 -27.14
CA PRO A 140 -9.05 -30.35 -26.32
C PRO A 140 -8.85 -31.77 -25.81
N VAL A 141 -9.11 -31.96 -24.52
CA VAL A 141 -9.05 -33.26 -23.83
C VAL A 141 -10.33 -33.50 -23.06
N ASP A 142 -10.76 -34.74 -23.04
CA ASP A 142 -11.96 -35.18 -22.32
C ASP A 142 -11.58 -36.11 -21.16
N LEU A 143 -12.30 -35.98 -20.04
CA LEU A 143 -12.17 -36.92 -18.93
C LEU A 143 -12.88 -38.22 -19.29
N CYS A 144 -12.13 -39.32 -19.33
CA CYS A 144 -12.65 -40.63 -19.69
C CYS A 144 -12.33 -41.69 -18.65
N ILE A 145 -13.21 -42.69 -18.59
CA ILE A 145 -13.06 -43.88 -17.75
C ILE A 145 -12.91 -45.12 -18.62
N GLN A 146 -11.98 -46.01 -18.23
CA GLN A 146 -11.79 -47.30 -18.90
C GLN A 146 -12.92 -48.27 -18.55
N LEU A 147 -13.62 -48.77 -19.57
CA LEU A 147 -14.68 -49.77 -19.42
C LEU A 147 -14.21 -51.21 -19.62
N ASP A 148 -12.99 -51.42 -20.14
CA ASP A 148 -12.41 -52.75 -20.26
C ASP A 148 -11.54 -53.10 -19.04
N LYS A 149 -11.99 -54.09 -18.26
CA LYS A 149 -11.28 -54.57 -17.08
C LYS A 149 -9.87 -55.08 -17.40
N GLY A 150 -9.66 -55.64 -18.60
CA GLY A 150 -8.35 -56.14 -19.03
C GLY A 150 -7.37 -55.05 -19.46
N ALA A 151 -7.85 -53.83 -19.69
CA ALA A 151 -7.05 -52.68 -20.12
C ALA A 151 -6.86 -51.63 -19.00
N VAL A 152 -7.31 -51.93 -17.78
CA VAL A 152 -7.02 -51.13 -16.58
C VAL A 152 -5.53 -51.25 -16.30
N LYS A 153 -4.83 -50.13 -16.27
CA LYS A 153 -3.38 -50.12 -16.00
C LYS A 153 -3.12 -50.69 -14.60
N GLU A 154 -2.18 -51.64 -14.50
CA GLU A 154 -1.64 -52.08 -13.20
C GLU A 154 -0.90 -50.91 -12.54
N GLN A 155 -1.23 -50.62 -11.28
CA GLN A 155 -0.60 -49.55 -10.52
C GLN A 155 0.74 -50.01 -9.96
N ASN A 156 1.71 -49.09 -9.91
CA ASN A 156 2.97 -49.35 -9.24
C ASN A 156 2.72 -49.41 -7.73
N ALA A 157 3.33 -50.37 -7.04
CA ALA A 157 3.19 -50.53 -5.60
C ALA A 157 3.70 -49.33 -4.76
N ASP A 158 4.44 -48.42 -5.39
CA ASP A 158 5.04 -47.22 -4.79
C ASP A 158 4.21 -45.93 -4.99
N ASP A 159 3.03 -45.99 -5.63
CA ASP A 159 2.15 -44.82 -5.76
C ASP A 159 1.39 -44.55 -4.45
N ASP A 160 1.50 -43.33 -3.90
CA ASP A 160 0.90 -42.90 -2.62
C ASP A 160 -0.65 -43.01 -2.57
N VAL A 161 -1.32 -43.11 -3.72
CA VAL A 161 -2.79 -43.21 -3.83
C VAL A 161 -3.17 -44.31 -4.80
N GLN A 162 -3.65 -45.44 -4.28
CA GLN A 162 -4.21 -46.51 -5.10
C GLN A 162 -5.59 -46.11 -5.64
N THR A 163 -5.70 -45.81 -6.94
CA THR A 163 -7.00 -45.53 -7.57
C THR A 163 -7.72 -46.84 -7.93
N LYS A 164 -9.04 -46.89 -7.80
CA LYS A 164 -9.81 -48.13 -8.10
C LYS A 164 -10.22 -48.23 -9.56
N PHE A 165 -10.39 -47.09 -10.21
CA PHE A 165 -10.83 -46.94 -11.59
C PHE A 165 -9.74 -46.22 -12.39
N ASP A 166 -9.51 -46.66 -13.63
CA ASP A 166 -8.62 -45.95 -14.56
C ASP A 166 -9.40 -44.79 -15.19
N ILE A 167 -9.27 -43.63 -14.56
CA ILE A 167 -9.89 -42.36 -14.94
C ILE A 167 -8.77 -41.38 -15.27
N GLY A 168 -8.86 -40.72 -16.43
CA GLY A 168 -7.87 -39.73 -16.84
C GLY A 168 -8.32 -38.91 -18.03
N PHE A 169 -7.51 -37.92 -18.40
CA PHE A 169 -7.77 -37.04 -19.55
C PHE A 169 -7.15 -37.60 -20.82
N TYR A 170 -7.93 -37.63 -21.90
CA TYR A 170 -7.55 -38.19 -23.20
C TYR A 170 -8.00 -37.27 -24.35
N GLU A 171 -7.18 -37.12 -25.39
CA GLU A 171 -7.48 -36.29 -26.57
C GLU A 171 -8.51 -36.93 -27.50
N GLU A 172 -8.39 -38.24 -27.71
CA GLU A 172 -9.16 -38.98 -28.72
C GLU A 172 -9.99 -40.09 -28.08
N CYS A 173 -10.70 -39.74 -27.00
CA CYS A 173 -11.51 -40.70 -26.25
C CYS A 173 -12.52 -41.47 -27.12
N TYR A 174 -13.05 -40.83 -28.17
CA TYR A 174 -14.02 -41.43 -29.10
C TYR A 174 -13.42 -42.48 -30.05
N GLN A 175 -12.09 -42.52 -30.21
CA GLN A 175 -11.44 -43.50 -31.10
C GLN A 175 -11.23 -44.84 -30.42
N SER A 176 -11.23 -44.89 -29.08
CA SER A 176 -11.19 -46.14 -28.33
C SER A 176 -12.61 -46.65 -28.08
N PRO A 177 -12.91 -47.92 -28.40
CA PRO A 177 -14.23 -48.49 -28.15
C PRO A 177 -14.54 -48.73 -26.67
N THR A 178 -13.51 -48.66 -25.81
CA THR A 178 -13.60 -48.97 -24.36
C THR A 178 -13.38 -47.75 -23.46
N LEU A 179 -12.87 -46.63 -23.99
CA LEU A 179 -12.81 -45.37 -23.24
C LEU A 179 -14.15 -44.66 -23.33
N PHE A 180 -14.73 -44.35 -22.18
CA PHE A 180 -16.00 -43.65 -22.11
C PHE A 180 -15.82 -42.23 -21.60
N ASN A 181 -16.15 -41.25 -22.44
CA ASN A 181 -16.20 -39.84 -22.04
C ASN A 181 -17.33 -39.61 -21.03
N ILE A 182 -16.97 -39.24 -19.81
CA ILE A 182 -17.91 -39.00 -18.70
C ILE A 182 -18.93 -37.92 -19.04
N LYS A 183 -18.54 -36.90 -19.81
CA LYS A 183 -19.41 -35.81 -20.28
C LYS A 183 -20.65 -36.31 -21.03
N ARG A 184 -20.57 -37.45 -21.72
CA ARG A 184 -21.69 -38.04 -22.49
C ARG A 184 -22.90 -38.39 -21.61
N ILE A 185 -22.68 -38.61 -20.32
CA ILE A 185 -23.76 -38.92 -19.37
C ILE A 185 -24.74 -37.75 -19.26
N ILE A 186 -24.30 -36.51 -19.42
CA ILE A 186 -25.18 -35.33 -19.31
C ILE A 186 -26.29 -35.29 -20.38
N SER A 187 -26.22 -36.11 -21.43
CA SER A 187 -27.30 -36.20 -22.42
C SER A 187 -28.63 -36.65 -21.79
N THR A 188 -29.74 -36.11 -22.30
CA THR A 188 -31.10 -36.33 -21.76
C THR A 188 -31.52 -37.80 -21.70
N LYS A 189 -30.85 -38.67 -22.46
CA LYS A 189 -31.11 -40.11 -22.54
C LYS A 189 -30.62 -40.90 -21.32
N PHE A 190 -29.54 -40.46 -20.66
CA PHE A 190 -29.06 -41.10 -19.42
C PHE A 190 -29.78 -40.57 -18.18
N TYR A 191 -30.38 -39.38 -18.27
CA TYR A 191 -31.14 -38.77 -17.18
C TYR A 191 -32.41 -39.59 -16.83
N SER A 192 -33.25 -39.89 -17.82
CA SER A 192 -34.51 -40.63 -17.59
C SER A 192 -34.23 -42.10 -17.25
N GLN A 193 -34.82 -42.58 -16.15
CA GLN A 193 -34.69 -43.97 -15.70
C GLN A 193 -35.21 -44.98 -16.73
N GLU A 194 -36.18 -44.57 -17.55
CA GLU A 194 -36.77 -45.42 -18.59
C GLU A 194 -35.81 -45.66 -19.76
N THR A 195 -35.03 -44.65 -20.15
CA THR A 195 -34.10 -44.72 -21.31
C THR A 195 -32.67 -45.03 -20.92
N ARG A 196 -32.32 -44.91 -19.63
CA ARG A 196 -30.96 -45.07 -19.10
C ARG A 196 -30.37 -46.44 -19.40
N ASN A 197 -31.14 -47.51 -19.16
CA ASN A 197 -30.66 -48.89 -19.39
C ASN A 197 -30.42 -49.16 -20.88
N ASP A 198 -31.33 -48.71 -21.75
CA ASP A 198 -31.19 -48.85 -23.20
C ASP A 198 -29.96 -48.11 -23.75
N GLU A 199 -29.66 -46.92 -23.20
CA GLU A 199 -28.50 -46.15 -23.63
C GLU A 199 -27.19 -46.75 -23.10
N ILE A 200 -27.17 -47.27 -21.86
CA ILE A 200 -26.06 -48.07 -21.35
C ILE A 200 -25.81 -49.28 -22.26
N ASP A 201 -26.86 -50.01 -22.64
CA ASP A 201 -26.74 -51.19 -23.49
C ASP A 201 -26.21 -50.86 -24.90
N LYS A 202 -26.47 -49.66 -25.42
CA LYS A 202 -25.84 -49.19 -26.68
C LYS A 202 -24.34 -49.00 -26.52
N VAL A 203 -23.87 -48.45 -25.40
CA VAL A 203 -22.44 -48.29 -25.12
C VAL A 203 -21.78 -49.66 -24.94
N LEU A 204 -22.44 -50.61 -24.30
CA LEU A 204 -21.91 -51.97 -24.09
C LEU A 204 -21.66 -52.75 -25.39
N LYS A 205 -22.27 -52.36 -26.51
CA LYS A 205 -22.02 -53.00 -27.81
C LYS A 205 -20.59 -52.83 -28.30
N SER A 206 -19.92 -51.72 -27.95
CA SER A 206 -18.53 -51.48 -28.32
C SER A 206 -17.52 -52.09 -27.33
N VAL A 207 -17.98 -52.54 -26.16
CA VAL A 207 -17.12 -53.12 -25.11
C VAL A 207 -16.96 -54.64 -25.31
N PRO A 208 -15.75 -55.21 -25.12
CA PRO A 208 -15.50 -56.65 -25.14
C PRO A 208 -16.46 -57.42 -24.22
N GLU A 209 -16.93 -58.57 -24.66
CA GLU A 209 -17.95 -59.36 -23.95
C GLU A 209 -17.56 -59.70 -22.51
N ALA A 210 -16.29 -60.04 -22.28
CA ALA A 210 -15.73 -60.33 -20.95
C ALA A 210 -15.79 -59.14 -19.97
N SER A 211 -15.87 -57.91 -20.48
CA SER A 211 -15.87 -56.68 -19.68
C SER A 211 -17.23 -55.99 -19.62
N ARG A 212 -18.27 -56.51 -20.31
CA ARG A 212 -19.61 -55.87 -20.36
C ARG A 212 -20.27 -55.75 -19.00
N GLU A 213 -20.16 -56.76 -18.13
CA GLU A 213 -20.75 -56.70 -16.79
C GLU A 213 -20.05 -55.64 -15.92
N TYR A 214 -18.72 -55.55 -16.02
CA TYR A 214 -17.93 -54.53 -15.33
C TYR A 214 -18.28 -53.12 -15.82
N ALA A 215 -18.33 -52.92 -17.14
CA ALA A 215 -18.72 -51.66 -17.76
C ALA A 215 -20.14 -51.22 -17.38
N ARG A 216 -21.10 -52.17 -17.36
CA ARG A 216 -22.48 -51.89 -16.93
C ARG A 216 -22.54 -51.40 -15.49
N LYS A 217 -21.79 -52.04 -14.58
CA LYS A 217 -21.72 -51.63 -13.16
C LYS A 217 -21.14 -50.22 -13.02
N ILE A 218 -20.08 -49.89 -13.76
CA ILE A 218 -19.48 -48.55 -13.75
C ILE A 218 -20.46 -47.50 -14.25
N LEU A 219 -21.06 -47.69 -15.42
CA LEU A 219 -21.96 -46.72 -16.03
C LEU A 219 -23.21 -46.51 -15.18
N ALA A 220 -23.80 -47.59 -14.64
CA ALA A 220 -24.93 -47.50 -13.72
C ALA A 220 -24.56 -46.71 -12.45
N LYS A 221 -23.38 -47.00 -11.87
CA LYS A 221 -22.89 -46.29 -10.68
C LYS A 221 -22.62 -44.81 -10.97
N LEU A 222 -22.05 -44.50 -12.14
CA LEU A 222 -21.78 -43.12 -12.53
C LEU A 222 -23.08 -42.32 -12.71
N CYS A 223 -24.12 -42.89 -13.34
CA CYS A 223 -25.46 -42.29 -13.41
C CYS A 223 -26.09 -42.11 -12.02
N GLU A 224 -26.04 -43.14 -11.17
CA GLU A 224 -26.56 -43.08 -9.80
C GLU A 224 -25.89 -41.94 -9.00
N LYS A 225 -24.57 -41.82 -9.12
CA LYS A 225 -23.77 -40.82 -8.40
C LYS A 225 -24.02 -39.39 -8.89
N ILE A 226 -24.25 -39.22 -10.19
CA ILE A 226 -24.47 -37.88 -10.78
C ILE A 226 -25.90 -37.39 -10.54
N TYR A 227 -26.90 -38.26 -10.71
CA TYR A 227 -28.31 -37.87 -10.73
C TYR A 227 -29.06 -38.17 -9.44
N ASP A 228 -28.87 -39.36 -8.87
CA ASP A 228 -29.79 -39.91 -7.88
C ASP A 228 -29.28 -39.69 -6.44
N LYS A 229 -27.97 -39.82 -6.20
CA LYS A 229 -27.36 -39.63 -4.88
C LYS A 229 -27.02 -38.16 -4.60
N LYS A 230 -27.39 -37.70 -3.39
CA LYS A 230 -27.05 -36.36 -2.88
C LYS A 230 -25.68 -36.32 -2.21
N ILE A 231 -24.64 -36.42 -3.02
CA ILE A 231 -23.25 -36.52 -2.55
C ILE A 231 -22.70 -35.16 -2.10
N ILE A 232 -23.23 -34.06 -2.63
CA ILE A 232 -22.77 -32.71 -2.25
C ILE A 232 -23.51 -32.31 -0.98
N GLN A 233 -22.86 -32.60 0.15
CA GLN A 233 -23.29 -32.22 1.49
C GLN A 233 -22.63 -30.89 1.86
N TYR A 234 -23.41 -29.90 2.28
CA TYR A 234 -22.89 -28.57 2.56
C TYR A 234 -23.50 -27.92 3.80
N GLN A 235 -22.69 -27.11 4.48
CA GLN A 235 -23.12 -26.21 5.54
C GLN A 235 -23.32 -24.82 4.94
N GLN A 236 -24.44 -24.18 5.25
CA GLN A 236 -24.81 -22.90 4.67
C GLN A 236 -25.00 -21.88 5.79
N ILE A 237 -24.29 -20.76 5.73
CA ILE A 237 -24.50 -19.63 6.66
C ILE A 237 -25.40 -18.57 6.06
N THR A 238 -26.13 -17.88 6.91
CA THR A 238 -27.00 -16.74 6.55
C THR A 238 -26.47 -15.40 7.08
N GLY A 239 -25.22 -15.36 7.53
CA GLY A 239 -24.61 -14.15 8.07
C GLY A 239 -24.32 -13.09 7.00
N THR A 240 -23.69 -12.01 7.44
CA THR A 240 -23.17 -10.93 6.60
C THR A 240 -21.92 -11.37 5.84
N GLU A 241 -21.46 -10.55 4.89
CA GLU A 241 -20.17 -10.74 4.21
C GLU A 241 -18.99 -10.92 5.18
N ASN A 242 -18.98 -10.16 6.28
CA ASN A 242 -17.94 -10.27 7.31
C ASN A 242 -17.94 -11.65 7.97
N ASP A 243 -19.12 -12.18 8.31
CA ASP A 243 -19.27 -13.51 8.89
C ASP A 243 -18.78 -14.60 7.92
N ALA A 244 -19.04 -14.41 6.62
CA ALA A 244 -18.60 -15.30 5.57
C ALA A 244 -17.07 -15.31 5.40
N LEU A 245 -16.44 -14.14 5.42
CA LEU A 245 -15.00 -13.99 5.37
C LEU A 245 -14.31 -14.58 6.61
N ASP A 246 -14.84 -14.30 7.81
CA ASP A 246 -14.32 -14.85 9.06
C ASP A 246 -14.37 -16.38 9.07
N MET A 247 -15.48 -16.95 8.62
CA MET A 247 -15.62 -18.39 8.55
C MET A 247 -14.74 -19.01 7.46
N PHE A 248 -14.56 -18.34 6.32
CA PHE A 248 -13.59 -18.73 5.29
C PHE A 248 -12.17 -18.80 5.84
N VAL A 249 -11.71 -17.77 6.55
CA VAL A 249 -10.38 -17.74 7.17
C VAL A 249 -10.23 -18.84 8.21
N ARG A 250 -11.25 -19.05 9.05
CA ARG A 250 -11.23 -20.11 10.09
C ARG A 250 -11.24 -21.52 9.51
N PHE A 251 -12.00 -21.77 8.44
CA PHE A 251 -12.12 -23.10 7.83
C PHE A 251 -10.87 -23.49 7.04
N ASN A 252 -10.26 -22.54 6.32
CA ASN A 252 -9.02 -22.80 5.55
C ASN A 252 -7.81 -23.09 6.44
N ASN A 253 -7.81 -22.64 7.70
CA ASN A 253 -6.78 -23.04 8.67
C ASN A 253 -6.77 -24.55 8.96
N GLY A 254 -7.88 -25.26 8.69
CA GLY A 254 -8.01 -26.71 8.85
C GLY A 254 -7.67 -27.58 7.62
N GLY A 255 -7.48 -26.97 6.44
CA GLY A 255 -7.23 -27.67 5.16
C GLY A 255 -5.86 -27.36 4.53
N THR A 256 -5.78 -27.32 3.19
CA THR A 256 -4.58 -26.81 2.49
C THR A 256 -4.42 -25.33 2.86
N LYS A 257 -3.48 -25.03 3.74
CA LYS A 257 -3.35 -23.69 4.33
C LYS A 257 -3.07 -22.66 3.26
N LEU A 258 -3.95 -21.67 3.15
CA LEU A 258 -3.65 -20.43 2.45
C LEU A 258 -2.47 -19.75 3.15
N THR A 259 -1.55 -19.23 2.37
CA THR A 259 -0.48 -18.36 2.84
C THR A 259 -1.07 -17.07 3.40
N LYS A 260 -0.32 -16.38 4.28
CA LYS A 260 -0.75 -15.06 4.80
C LYS A 260 -1.01 -14.06 3.67
N SER A 261 -0.23 -14.15 2.60
CA SER A 261 -0.37 -13.31 1.42
C SER A 261 -1.69 -13.61 0.71
N GLU A 262 -2.04 -14.88 0.41
CA GLU A 262 -3.32 -15.27 -0.20
C GLU A 262 -4.54 -14.85 0.65
N ILE A 263 -4.46 -14.94 1.98
CA ILE A 263 -5.50 -14.40 2.88
C ILE A 263 -5.57 -12.88 2.76
N GLY A 264 -4.43 -12.21 2.57
CA GLY A 264 -4.36 -10.78 2.30
C GLY A 264 -5.01 -10.36 1.00
N GLU A 265 -4.70 -11.07 -0.09
CA GLU A 265 -5.31 -10.83 -1.40
C GLU A 265 -6.82 -11.01 -1.33
N ALA A 266 -7.26 -12.06 -0.63
CA ALA A 266 -8.66 -12.33 -0.35
C ALA A 266 -9.36 -11.15 0.35
N ILE A 267 -8.80 -10.68 1.47
CA ILE A 267 -9.35 -9.56 2.24
C ILE A 267 -9.34 -8.28 1.40
N ILE A 268 -8.27 -8.02 0.63
CA ILE A 268 -8.19 -6.86 -0.26
C ILE A 268 -9.28 -6.94 -1.35
N GLY A 269 -9.47 -8.09 -1.98
CA GLY A 269 -10.50 -8.30 -2.99
C GLY A 269 -11.94 -8.20 -2.47
N ALA A 270 -12.17 -8.50 -1.19
CA ALA A 270 -13.47 -8.33 -0.54
C ALA A 270 -13.85 -6.85 -0.37
N PHE A 271 -12.89 -6.03 0.08
CA PHE A 271 -13.18 -4.67 0.56
C PHE A 271 -12.70 -3.56 -0.38
N TRP A 272 -11.94 -3.87 -1.43
CA TRP A 272 -11.47 -2.92 -2.42
C TRP A 272 -11.84 -3.39 -3.82
N LYS A 273 -12.81 -2.72 -4.43
CA LYS A 273 -13.24 -3.01 -5.81
C LYS A 273 -12.09 -2.83 -6.80
N LYS A 274 -11.77 -3.90 -7.55
CA LYS A 274 -10.70 -3.94 -8.57
C LYS A 274 -9.33 -3.50 -8.02
N PRO A 275 -8.84 -4.14 -6.95
CA PRO A 275 -7.60 -3.71 -6.30
C PRO A 275 -6.43 -3.90 -7.26
N HIS A 276 -6.41 -4.96 -8.07
CA HIS A 276 -5.41 -5.14 -9.11
C HIS A 276 -5.41 -4.00 -10.13
N GLU A 277 -6.57 -3.47 -10.55
CA GLU A 277 -6.61 -2.33 -11.46
C GLU A 277 -6.13 -1.05 -10.77
N SER A 278 -6.56 -0.75 -9.54
CA SER A 278 -6.11 0.44 -8.80
C SER A 278 -4.62 0.41 -8.44
N LEU A 279 -4.11 -0.76 -8.05
CA LEU A 279 -2.69 -1.02 -7.84
C LEU A 279 -1.91 -0.86 -9.14
N CYS A 280 -2.47 -1.31 -10.27
CA CYS A 280 -1.88 -1.14 -11.60
C CYS A 280 -2.03 0.29 -12.17
N GLN A 281 -3.03 1.06 -11.75
CA GLN A 281 -3.28 2.45 -12.16
C GLN A 281 -2.31 3.46 -11.56
N VAL A 282 -1.45 3.04 -10.62
CA VAL A 282 -0.24 3.82 -10.28
C VAL A 282 0.56 4.10 -11.56
N PHE A 283 0.46 3.20 -12.56
CA PHE A 283 1.40 3.06 -13.68
C PHE A 283 0.95 3.66 -15.02
N ASP A 284 -0.09 4.50 -15.01
CA ASP A 284 -0.66 5.15 -16.18
C ASP A 284 -0.64 6.69 -16.03
N TYR A 285 0.48 7.27 -15.56
CA TYR A 285 0.62 8.73 -15.52
C TYR A 285 0.67 9.29 -16.95
N LYS A 286 -0.48 9.69 -17.49
CA LYS A 286 -0.58 10.42 -18.76
C LYS A 286 0.11 11.78 -18.64
N LYS A 287 1.24 11.90 -19.34
CA LYS A 287 1.73 13.08 -20.10
C LYS A 287 1.02 14.39 -19.75
N ARG A 288 1.28 14.97 -18.58
CA ARG A 288 0.88 16.35 -18.27
C ARG A 288 2.12 17.20 -17.99
N LYS A 289 2.24 18.20 -18.86
CA LYS A 289 3.17 19.34 -18.90
C LYS A 289 4.65 18.98 -19.05
N GLY A 290 5.13 19.17 -20.28
CA GLY A 290 6.50 18.94 -20.69
C GLY A 290 7.50 19.69 -19.82
N LYS A 291 8.29 18.93 -19.06
CA LYS A 291 9.73 19.08 -18.91
C LYS A 291 10.26 17.84 -18.16
N LEU A 292 11.27 17.21 -18.77
CA LEU A 292 12.11 16.09 -18.29
C LEU A 292 11.54 14.64 -18.33
N HIS A 293 11.96 13.89 -19.37
CA HIS A 293 12.20 12.44 -19.41
C HIS A 293 11.10 11.47 -18.92
N GLN A 294 9.90 11.54 -19.51
CA GLN A 294 8.74 10.67 -19.22
C GLN A 294 8.56 9.49 -20.20
N GLU A 295 9.61 8.80 -20.65
CA GLU A 295 9.46 7.64 -21.58
C GLU A 295 10.16 6.33 -21.14
N LYS A 296 10.69 6.22 -19.91
CA LYS A 296 11.53 5.04 -19.55
C LYS A 296 11.26 4.31 -18.24
N PHE A 297 10.23 4.63 -17.47
CA PHE A 297 9.95 3.86 -16.24
C PHE A 297 8.82 2.88 -16.50
N LYS A 298 9.14 1.57 -16.60
CA LYS A 298 8.12 0.53 -16.44
C LYS A 298 7.96 0.38 -14.92
N GLU A 299 6.89 0.96 -14.44
CA GLU A 299 6.69 1.25 -13.02
C GLU A 299 6.47 -0.02 -12.18
N TYR A 300 6.14 0.08 -10.89
CA TYR A 300 5.90 -1.06 -9.97
C TYR A 300 4.81 -2.07 -10.43
N LYS A 301 4.30 -1.98 -11.68
CA LYS A 301 3.37 -2.87 -12.38
C LYS A 301 3.67 -4.35 -12.17
N ASP A 302 4.94 -4.63 -12.08
CA ASP A 302 5.50 -5.96 -12.08
C ASP A 302 5.78 -6.47 -10.64
N PHE A 303 5.59 -5.64 -9.61
CA PHE A 303 5.80 -6.04 -8.22
C PHE A 303 4.68 -6.98 -7.73
N PRO A 304 5.02 -7.98 -6.90
CA PRO A 304 4.02 -8.91 -6.36
C PRO A 304 3.07 -8.19 -5.39
N LEU A 305 1.82 -8.66 -5.28
CA LEU A 305 0.84 -8.11 -4.33
C LEU A 305 1.34 -8.15 -2.87
N ASP A 306 2.15 -9.16 -2.54
CA ASP A 306 2.83 -9.28 -1.24
C ASP A 306 3.65 -8.03 -0.86
N PHE A 307 4.26 -7.35 -1.84
CA PHE A 307 4.96 -6.09 -1.59
C PHE A 307 4.02 -5.01 -1.03
N PHE A 308 2.86 -4.82 -1.66
CA PHE A 308 1.89 -3.81 -1.25
C PHE A 308 1.25 -4.15 0.09
N ILE A 309 0.90 -5.43 0.30
CA ILE A 309 0.43 -5.94 1.58
C ILE A 309 1.45 -5.66 2.68
N ARG A 310 2.72 -6.03 2.45
CA ARG A 310 3.79 -5.86 3.43
C ARG A 310 4.05 -4.39 3.72
N LEU A 311 4.01 -3.55 2.70
CA LEU A 311 4.11 -2.11 2.82
C LEU A 311 2.98 -1.58 3.71
N SER A 312 1.72 -1.95 3.47
CA SER A 312 0.57 -1.52 4.28
C SER A 312 0.70 -1.92 5.74
N VAL A 313 1.11 -3.16 6.04
CA VAL A 313 1.39 -3.58 7.43
C VAL A 313 2.48 -2.69 8.04
N ILE A 314 3.55 -2.39 7.31
CA ILE A 314 4.62 -1.51 7.80
C ILE A 314 4.16 -0.06 7.98
N LEU A 315 3.23 0.43 7.18
CA LEU A 315 2.70 1.79 7.30
C LEU A 315 1.78 1.94 8.52
N TYR A 316 0.83 1.00 8.72
CA TYR A 316 -0.28 1.19 9.65
C TYR A 316 -0.19 0.34 10.93
N GLU A 317 0.47 -0.82 10.90
CA GLU A 317 0.53 -1.73 12.06
C GLU A 317 1.73 -1.47 12.95
N LYS A 318 1.53 -1.61 14.27
CA LYS A 318 2.64 -1.63 15.23
C LYS A 318 3.41 -2.95 15.15
N ASP A 319 2.70 -4.07 15.05
CA ASP A 319 3.29 -5.39 14.85
C ASP A 319 3.42 -5.70 13.37
N VAL A 320 4.66 -5.86 12.90
CA VAL A 320 4.95 -6.21 11.50
C VAL A 320 4.58 -7.65 11.14
N ASN A 321 4.20 -8.46 12.12
CA ASN A 321 3.69 -9.82 11.97
C ASN A 321 2.16 -9.88 12.01
N ALA A 322 1.49 -8.74 12.20
CA ALA A 322 0.05 -8.64 12.23
C ALA A 322 -0.57 -9.33 11.01
N ASN A 323 -1.65 -10.05 11.25
CA ASN A 323 -2.44 -10.62 10.17
C ASN A 323 -3.23 -9.50 9.50
N ILE A 324 -3.46 -9.66 8.20
CA ILE A 324 -4.23 -8.71 7.42
C ILE A 324 -5.68 -8.81 7.89
N HIS A 325 -6.30 -7.65 8.08
CA HIS A 325 -7.66 -7.52 8.56
C HIS A 325 -8.31 -6.32 7.87
N ARG A 326 -9.62 -6.19 8.06
CA ARG A 326 -10.45 -5.20 7.37
C ARG A 326 -9.93 -3.77 7.53
N ASP A 327 -9.62 -3.37 8.77
CA ASP A 327 -9.21 -1.99 9.05
C ASP A 327 -7.91 -1.63 8.32
N LEU A 328 -6.95 -2.56 8.25
CA LEU A 328 -5.71 -2.37 7.50
C LEU A 328 -5.97 -2.12 6.00
N VAL A 329 -6.86 -2.91 5.38
CA VAL A 329 -7.23 -2.73 3.96
C VAL A 329 -7.97 -1.42 3.74
N TYR A 330 -8.86 -1.06 4.67
CA TYR A 330 -9.57 0.22 4.63
C TYR A 330 -8.60 1.42 4.73
N GLN A 331 -7.64 1.37 5.65
CA GLN A 331 -6.58 2.39 5.76
C GLN A 331 -5.72 2.46 4.50
N MET A 332 -5.39 1.31 3.90
CA MET A 332 -4.67 1.26 2.63
C MET A 332 -5.46 1.92 1.50
N HIS A 333 -6.77 1.66 1.42
CA HIS A 333 -7.66 2.21 0.39
C HIS A 333 -7.82 3.73 0.50
N ILE A 334 -8.14 4.24 1.70
CA ILE A 334 -8.35 5.69 1.92
C ILE A 334 -7.08 6.49 1.66
N ASN A 335 -5.93 5.96 2.09
CA ASN A 335 -4.65 6.64 1.94
C ASN A 335 -3.94 6.25 0.63
N TRP A 336 -4.64 5.65 -0.33
CA TRP A 336 -4.00 5.10 -1.53
C TRP A 336 -3.25 6.15 -2.34
N GLU A 337 -3.81 7.36 -2.51
CA GLU A 337 -3.13 8.45 -3.22
C GLU A 337 -1.85 8.92 -2.51
N LYS A 338 -1.83 8.88 -1.18
CA LYS A 338 -0.63 9.17 -0.39
C LYS A 338 0.42 8.07 -0.54
N ILE A 339 0.00 6.80 -0.53
CA ILE A 339 0.89 5.65 -0.78
C ILE A 339 1.48 5.74 -2.19
N LYS A 340 0.64 6.00 -3.19
CA LYS A 340 1.03 6.19 -4.60
C LYS A 340 2.09 7.28 -4.73
N SER A 341 1.84 8.44 -4.12
CA SER A 341 2.79 9.55 -4.12
C SER A 341 4.10 9.18 -3.43
N ALA A 342 4.06 8.46 -2.31
CA ALA A 342 5.26 7.96 -1.66
C ALA A 342 6.07 6.98 -2.54
N LEU A 343 5.39 6.10 -3.28
CA LEU A 343 6.03 5.14 -4.21
C LEU A 343 6.71 5.86 -5.39
N LEU A 344 6.02 6.84 -6.00
CA LEU A 344 6.57 7.66 -7.08
C LEU A 344 7.78 8.45 -6.61
N LYS A 345 7.68 9.09 -5.44
CA LYS A 345 8.80 9.85 -4.90
C LYS A 345 9.98 8.97 -4.49
N THR A 346 9.69 7.77 -3.98
CA THR A 346 10.73 6.76 -3.72
C THR A 346 11.43 6.36 -5.01
N GLN A 347 10.71 6.20 -6.12
CA GLN A 347 11.32 5.90 -7.42
C GLN A 347 12.23 7.04 -7.88
N GLU A 348 11.78 8.29 -7.84
CA GLU A 348 12.63 9.45 -8.17
C GLU A 348 13.90 9.49 -7.30
N PHE A 349 13.73 9.23 -6.01
CA PHE A 349 14.82 9.28 -5.06
C PHE A 349 15.82 8.13 -5.26
N VAL A 350 15.36 6.90 -5.44
CA VAL A 350 16.21 5.73 -5.77
C VAL A 350 16.92 5.97 -7.11
N TYR A 351 16.26 6.55 -8.10
CA TYR A 351 16.90 6.93 -9.36
C TYR A 351 17.91 8.07 -9.20
N SER A 352 17.70 8.99 -8.25
CA SER A 352 18.71 10.01 -7.92
C SER A 352 19.96 9.41 -7.27
N ILE A 353 19.85 8.21 -6.69
CA ILE A 353 20.95 7.46 -6.09
C ILE A 353 21.55 6.56 -7.18
N ARG A 354 22.68 7.00 -7.75
CA ARG A 354 23.46 6.20 -8.71
C ARG A 354 22.65 5.62 -9.88
N ARG A 355 21.56 6.30 -10.29
CA ARG A 355 20.61 5.89 -11.36
C ARG A 355 20.04 4.49 -11.20
N LEU A 356 19.88 4.02 -9.96
CA LEU A 356 19.26 2.72 -9.71
C LEU A 356 17.80 2.72 -10.17
N HIS A 357 17.42 1.68 -10.92
CA HIS A 357 16.05 1.51 -11.39
C HIS A 357 15.24 0.69 -10.38
N ILE A 358 13.99 1.08 -10.14
CA ILE A 358 13.13 0.39 -9.16
C ILE A 358 12.86 -1.08 -9.57
N GLU A 359 12.85 -1.36 -10.87
CA GLU A 359 12.67 -2.69 -11.45
C GLU A 359 13.72 -3.70 -10.96
N ASP A 360 14.95 -3.26 -10.67
CA ASP A 360 16.04 -4.10 -10.13
C ASP A 360 15.73 -4.69 -8.75
N PHE A 361 14.73 -4.13 -8.08
CA PHE A 361 14.28 -4.53 -6.75
C PHE A 361 13.00 -5.38 -6.79
N ARG A 362 12.45 -5.73 -7.96
CA ARG A 362 11.23 -6.56 -8.07
C ARG A 362 11.29 -7.85 -7.25
N ASN A 363 12.43 -8.52 -7.25
CA ASN A 363 12.63 -9.77 -6.48
C ASN A 363 13.24 -9.55 -5.08
N ARG A 364 13.50 -8.29 -4.71
CA ARG A 364 14.16 -7.86 -3.46
C ARG A 364 13.49 -6.61 -2.87
N TRP A 365 12.18 -6.51 -3.03
CA TRP A 365 11.39 -5.32 -2.71
C TRP A 365 11.44 -4.95 -1.21
N ASN A 366 11.83 -5.89 -0.34
CA ASN A 366 12.08 -5.65 1.08
C ASN A 366 13.09 -4.51 1.32
N ILE A 367 14.04 -4.30 0.39
CA ILE A 367 15.01 -3.20 0.48
C ILE A 367 14.30 -1.84 0.38
N LEU A 368 13.23 -1.75 -0.42
CA LEU A 368 12.53 -0.51 -0.70
C LEU A 368 11.55 -0.11 0.40
N ILE A 369 10.96 -1.07 1.11
CA ILE A 369 9.91 -0.81 2.12
C ILE A 369 10.33 0.25 3.15
N PRO A 370 11.52 0.20 3.78
CA PRO A 370 11.95 1.24 4.72
C PRO A 370 12.06 2.63 4.08
N ILE A 371 12.41 2.71 2.80
CA ILE A 371 12.51 3.97 2.07
C ILE A 371 11.13 4.54 1.80
N VAL A 372 10.20 3.71 1.31
CA VAL A 372 8.80 4.10 1.11
C VAL A 372 8.19 4.54 2.44
N TYR A 373 8.47 3.83 3.53
CA TYR A 373 8.03 4.21 4.87
C TYR A 373 8.54 5.60 5.27
N LEU A 374 9.83 5.90 5.07
CA LEU A 374 10.37 7.25 5.33
C LEU A 374 9.66 8.30 4.49
N VAL A 375 9.65 8.12 3.17
CA VAL A 375 9.03 9.08 2.24
C VAL A 375 7.56 9.32 2.58
N TYR A 376 6.79 8.27 2.88
CA TYR A 376 5.38 8.36 3.24
C TYR A 376 5.14 9.20 4.50
N ASN A 377 5.98 9.06 5.53
CA ASN A 377 5.82 9.81 6.77
C ASN A 377 6.23 11.28 6.63
N HIS A 378 7.04 11.63 5.62
CA HIS A 378 7.48 13.01 5.35
C HIS A 378 6.62 13.75 4.31
N ILE A 379 5.51 13.15 3.88
CA ILE A 379 4.48 13.85 3.10
C ILE A 379 3.72 14.80 4.02
N LEU A 380 3.71 16.07 3.65
CA LEU A 380 3.01 17.15 4.33
C LEU A 380 1.54 17.22 3.88
N PRO A 381 0.62 17.71 4.74
CA PRO A 381 -0.75 17.98 4.32
C PRO A 381 -0.76 19.00 3.18
N GLU A 382 -1.61 18.78 2.17
CA GLU A 382 -1.70 19.64 0.98
C GLU A 382 -1.93 21.11 1.35
N LYS A 383 -1.20 22.02 0.69
CA LYS A 383 -1.45 23.47 0.82
C LYS A 383 -2.36 24.02 -0.28
N ASN A 384 -2.41 23.42 -1.46
CA ASN A 384 -3.23 23.85 -2.61
C ASN A 384 -3.43 22.64 -3.55
N GLY A 385 -4.65 22.11 -3.61
CA GLY A 385 -4.97 20.78 -4.17
C GLY A 385 -4.54 20.55 -5.61
N ASP A 386 -3.43 19.82 -5.77
CA ASP A 386 -3.14 18.91 -6.89
C ASP A 386 -1.74 18.25 -6.76
N ASP A 387 -0.88 18.65 -5.80
CA ASP A 387 0.42 18.01 -5.54
C ASP A 387 0.71 17.84 -4.03
N PHE A 388 1.07 16.62 -3.60
CA PHE A 388 1.57 16.36 -2.24
C PHE A 388 2.92 17.06 -2.02
N ALA A 389 2.97 17.97 -1.05
CA ALA A 389 4.22 18.59 -0.62
C ALA A 389 5.02 17.63 0.28
N TYR A 390 6.35 17.70 0.22
CA TYR A 390 7.24 16.90 1.07
C TYR A 390 8.11 17.81 1.92
N SER A 391 8.41 17.39 3.15
CA SER A 391 9.40 18.10 3.98
C SER A 391 10.78 18.07 3.31
N SER A 392 11.58 19.12 3.41
CA SER A 392 13.01 19.03 3.06
C SER A 392 13.77 18.05 3.96
N ASP A 393 13.21 17.68 5.12
CA ASP A 393 13.89 16.90 6.15
C ASP A 393 14.15 15.44 5.75
N TYR A 394 13.34 14.82 4.88
CA TYR A 394 13.68 13.48 4.39
C TYR A 394 14.90 13.49 3.47
N LEU A 395 15.18 14.61 2.78
CA LEU A 395 16.41 14.76 2.00
C LEU A 395 17.65 14.81 2.90
N LEU A 396 17.51 15.21 4.18
CA LEU A 396 18.59 15.11 5.19
C LEU A 396 18.95 13.64 5.52
N CYS A 397 18.20 12.66 5.01
CA CYS A 397 18.53 11.25 5.11
C CYS A 397 19.25 10.71 3.87
N LYS A 398 19.58 11.55 2.87
CA LYS A 398 20.08 11.06 1.58
C LYS A 398 21.29 10.16 1.71
N ASP A 399 22.28 10.56 2.50
CA ASP A 399 23.51 9.81 2.65
C ASP A 399 23.29 8.50 3.42
N ALA A 400 22.48 8.54 4.48
CA ALA A 400 22.11 7.34 5.22
C ALA A 400 21.27 6.37 4.36
N VAL A 401 20.37 6.85 3.51
CA VAL A 401 19.58 5.99 2.63
C VAL A 401 20.43 5.41 1.50
N GLU A 402 21.33 6.19 0.90
CA GLU A 402 22.29 5.68 -0.10
C GLU A 402 23.21 4.60 0.50
N ALA A 403 23.75 4.85 1.70
CA ALA A 403 24.53 3.85 2.43
C ALA A 403 23.69 2.61 2.76
N TYR A 404 22.44 2.79 3.20
CA TYR A 404 21.53 1.68 3.48
C TYR A 404 21.24 0.82 2.25
N ILE A 405 20.88 1.42 1.10
CA ILE A 405 20.62 0.67 -0.15
C ILE A 405 21.87 -0.12 -0.53
N SER A 406 23.03 0.54 -0.53
CA SER A 406 24.31 -0.06 -0.90
C SER A 406 24.66 -1.23 0.03
N ARG A 407 24.57 -1.04 1.35
CA ARG A 407 24.80 -2.08 2.36
C ARG A 407 23.78 -3.21 2.26
N ALA A 408 22.51 -2.92 2.02
CA ALA A 408 21.45 -3.92 1.94
C ALA A 408 21.62 -4.84 0.71
N ILE A 409 22.05 -4.28 -0.42
CA ILE A 409 22.38 -5.03 -1.64
C ILE A 409 23.65 -5.85 -1.42
N LEU A 410 24.75 -5.21 -1.02
CA LEU A 410 26.07 -5.85 -0.98
C LEU A 410 26.19 -6.88 0.16
N PHE A 411 25.54 -6.65 1.31
CA PHE A 411 25.57 -7.58 2.44
C PHE A 411 24.41 -8.59 2.43
N LYS A 412 23.60 -8.63 1.36
CA LYS A 412 22.43 -9.51 1.22
C LYS A 412 21.52 -9.45 2.46
N TYR A 413 21.23 -8.23 2.95
CA TYR A 413 20.61 -8.00 4.26
C TYR A 413 19.28 -8.73 4.44
N TYR A 414 18.47 -8.84 3.38
CA TYR A 414 17.16 -9.52 3.39
C TYR A 414 17.20 -10.97 2.89
N SER A 415 18.35 -11.64 2.93
CA SER A 415 18.46 -13.07 2.59
C SER A 415 17.77 -14.00 3.62
N ASN A 416 17.57 -13.53 4.84
CA ASN A 416 16.90 -14.27 5.92
C ASN A 416 16.13 -13.31 6.85
N ALA A 417 15.21 -13.86 7.66
CA ALA A 417 14.50 -13.14 8.72
C ALA A 417 13.93 -11.76 8.32
N THR A 418 13.41 -11.67 7.09
CA THR A 418 13.03 -10.41 6.43
C THR A 418 12.08 -9.57 7.28
N THR A 419 11.07 -10.20 7.85
CA THR A 419 10.06 -9.56 8.68
C THR A 419 10.64 -8.91 9.94
N ASN A 420 11.47 -9.64 10.69
CA ASN A 420 12.06 -9.13 11.93
C ASN A 420 13.05 -7.99 11.63
N LYS A 421 13.77 -8.07 10.51
CA LYS A 421 14.69 -7.02 10.05
C LYS A 421 13.95 -5.73 9.70
N LEU A 422 12.79 -5.83 9.04
CA LEU A 422 11.90 -4.68 8.78
C LEU A 422 11.37 -4.07 10.08
N ALA A 423 10.90 -4.89 11.03
CA ALA A 423 10.43 -4.42 12.34
C ALA A 423 11.51 -3.64 13.08
N LYS A 424 12.71 -4.23 13.18
CA LYS A 424 13.84 -3.63 13.88
C LYS A 424 14.19 -2.29 13.26
N LEU A 425 14.32 -2.22 11.94
CA LEU A 425 14.66 -0.97 11.26
C LEU A 425 13.56 0.09 11.41
N LYS A 426 12.27 -0.29 11.27
CA LYS A 426 11.13 0.61 11.52
C LYS A 426 11.18 1.19 12.94
N ASN A 427 11.46 0.36 13.94
CA ASN A 427 11.50 0.80 15.33
C ASN A 427 12.67 1.74 15.60
N GLU A 428 13.86 1.46 15.08
CA GLU A 428 15.02 2.35 15.24
C GLU A 428 14.80 3.70 14.52
N MET A 429 14.22 3.69 13.32
CA MET A 429 13.86 4.95 12.62
C MET A 429 12.80 5.76 13.40
N ASN A 430 11.88 5.10 14.08
CA ASN A 430 10.88 5.77 14.92
C ASN A 430 11.44 6.30 16.25
N LYS A 431 12.55 5.74 16.74
CA LYS A 431 13.28 6.27 17.91
C LYS A 431 14.12 7.48 17.54
N SER A 432 14.76 7.44 16.36
CA SER A 432 15.53 8.56 15.82
C SER A 432 14.63 9.51 15.05
N ARG A 433 13.84 10.33 15.76
CA ARG A 433 12.96 11.33 15.14
C ARG A 433 13.64 12.69 14.98
N TYR A 434 13.33 13.38 13.90
CA TYR A 434 13.69 14.77 13.67
C TYR A 434 12.43 15.55 13.27
N ASN A 435 12.14 16.66 13.95
CA ASN A 435 10.90 17.43 13.78
C ASN A 435 9.62 16.56 13.87
N GLY A 436 9.63 15.52 14.71
CA GLY A 436 8.51 14.59 14.86
C GLY A 436 8.43 13.48 13.81
N TYR A 437 9.25 13.50 12.76
CA TYR A 437 9.24 12.51 11.68
C TYR A 437 10.33 11.44 11.86
N PRO A 438 10.09 10.18 11.42
CA PRO A 438 11.11 9.12 11.47
C PRO A 438 12.33 9.47 10.61
N ARG A 439 13.53 9.13 11.08
CA ARG A 439 14.78 9.39 10.37
C ARG A 439 15.63 8.12 10.28
N LEU A 440 16.35 7.96 9.18
CA LEU A 440 17.42 6.97 9.06
C LEU A 440 18.77 7.67 9.20
N THR A 441 19.64 7.14 10.05
CA THR A 441 20.96 7.72 10.35
C THR A 441 22.06 6.68 10.19
N MET A 442 23.30 7.14 10.00
CA MET A 442 24.47 6.25 9.91
C MET A 442 24.65 5.43 11.20
N GLN A 443 24.40 6.04 12.37
CA GLN A 443 24.42 5.35 13.65
C GLN A 443 23.48 4.12 13.71
N ILE A 444 22.28 4.21 13.15
CA ILE A 444 21.34 3.07 13.08
C ILE A 444 21.95 1.94 12.23
N LEU A 445 22.57 2.28 11.10
CA LEU A 445 23.19 1.30 10.21
C LEU A 445 24.41 0.63 10.85
N ASP A 446 25.24 1.41 11.54
CA ASP A 446 26.47 0.92 12.19
C ASP A 446 26.18 0.14 13.48
N SER A 447 25.08 0.46 14.17
CA SER A 447 24.61 -0.31 15.33
C SER A 447 23.99 -1.66 14.95
N ASN A 448 23.63 -1.85 13.69
CA ASN A 448 23.06 -3.10 13.19
C ASN A 448 24.17 -4.03 12.66
N PRO A 449 24.48 -5.17 13.30
CA PRO A 449 25.59 -6.04 12.91
C PRO A 449 25.55 -6.50 11.44
N ASP A 450 24.36 -6.70 10.89
CA ASP A 450 24.18 -7.17 9.51
C ASP A 450 24.44 -6.05 8.49
N LEU A 451 24.17 -4.78 8.84
CA LEU A 451 24.40 -3.60 8.00
C LEU A 451 25.72 -2.88 8.32
N ARG A 452 26.34 -3.19 9.46
CA ARG A 452 27.62 -2.61 9.88
C ARG A 452 28.70 -3.00 8.89
N VAL A 453 29.44 -2.00 8.43
CA VAL A 453 30.59 -2.21 7.55
C VAL A 453 31.76 -2.67 8.40
N THR A 454 32.46 -3.68 7.92
CA THR A 454 33.65 -4.23 8.55
C THR A 454 34.66 -4.55 7.47
N GLU A 455 35.94 -4.51 7.81
CA GLU A 455 37.01 -4.86 6.89
C GLU A 455 36.82 -6.26 6.31
N GLU A 456 36.36 -7.22 7.11
CA GLU A 456 36.04 -8.58 6.68
C GLU A 456 34.97 -8.62 5.58
N LYS A 457 33.88 -7.86 5.73
CA LYS A 457 32.81 -7.81 4.71
C LYS A 457 33.31 -7.22 3.38
N ILE A 458 34.13 -6.17 3.45
CA ILE A 458 34.70 -5.55 2.25
C ILE A 458 35.66 -6.53 1.56
N GLU A 459 36.53 -7.17 2.34
CA GLU A 459 37.47 -8.17 1.83
C GLU A 459 36.73 -9.37 1.20
N ASN A 460 35.63 -9.82 1.80
CA ASN A 460 34.78 -10.87 1.23
C ASN A 460 34.19 -10.47 -0.12
N ILE A 461 33.74 -9.21 -0.28
CA ILE A 461 33.22 -8.68 -1.56
C ILE A 461 34.32 -8.65 -2.62
N LEU A 462 35.53 -8.17 -2.27
CA LEU A 462 36.67 -8.13 -3.18
C LEU A 462 37.09 -9.53 -3.65
N ASN A 463 36.88 -10.57 -2.84
CA ASN A 463 37.20 -11.95 -3.22
C ASN A 463 36.09 -12.66 -4.01
N LEU A 464 34.95 -12.00 -4.28
CA LEU A 464 33.90 -12.57 -5.13
C LEU A 464 34.36 -12.70 -6.58
N GLN A 465 33.74 -13.66 -7.27
CA GLN A 465 34.11 -14.05 -8.63
C GLN A 465 33.13 -13.55 -9.69
N LYS A 466 33.59 -13.52 -10.95
CA LYS A 466 32.73 -13.21 -12.11
C LYS A 466 31.50 -14.12 -12.13
N GLY A 467 30.32 -13.53 -12.31
CA GLY A 467 29.02 -14.20 -12.26
C GLY A 467 28.34 -14.19 -10.88
N ASP A 468 29.03 -13.74 -9.83
CA ASP A 468 28.35 -13.46 -8.56
C ASP A 468 27.61 -12.11 -8.64
N THR A 469 26.30 -12.14 -8.40
CA THR A 469 25.44 -10.95 -8.43
C THR A 469 25.89 -9.81 -7.51
N VAL A 470 26.53 -10.07 -6.37
CA VAL A 470 27.06 -9.02 -5.49
C VAL A 470 28.33 -8.41 -6.07
N CYS A 471 29.19 -9.21 -6.70
CA CYS A 471 30.37 -8.69 -7.41
C CYS A 471 29.95 -7.72 -8.52
N GLU A 472 28.96 -8.12 -9.33
CA GLU A 472 28.45 -7.29 -10.43
C GLU A 472 27.83 -5.99 -9.92
N ARG A 473 26.99 -6.07 -8.87
CA ARG A 473 26.38 -4.88 -8.26
C ARG A 473 27.41 -3.97 -7.58
N ALA A 474 28.45 -4.53 -6.96
CA ALA A 474 29.55 -3.74 -6.40
C ALA A 474 30.29 -2.95 -7.48
N LEU A 475 30.63 -3.60 -8.60
CA LEU A 475 31.29 -2.92 -9.73
C LEU A 475 30.36 -1.88 -10.40
N GLN A 476 29.06 -2.15 -10.48
CA GLN A 476 28.07 -1.20 -10.98
C GLN A 476 28.01 0.06 -10.09
N LEU A 477 27.95 -0.11 -8.76
CA LEU A 477 27.92 1.01 -7.82
C LEU A 477 29.20 1.86 -7.90
N ILE A 478 30.37 1.20 -7.95
CA ILE A 478 31.68 1.88 -8.12
C ILE A 478 31.74 2.65 -9.45
N SER A 479 31.23 2.06 -10.53
CA SER A 479 31.35 2.65 -11.87
C SER A 479 30.21 3.61 -12.22
N SER A 480 29.23 3.81 -11.32
CA SER A 480 27.96 4.48 -11.57
C SER A 480 28.09 5.84 -12.29
N GLU A 481 28.94 6.73 -11.79
CA GLU A 481 29.15 8.06 -12.41
C GLU A 481 29.65 7.99 -13.86
N ARG A 482 30.56 7.04 -14.15
CA ARG A 482 31.04 6.82 -15.52
C ARG A 482 29.96 6.23 -16.40
N LEU A 483 29.28 5.18 -15.92
CA LEU A 483 28.21 4.51 -16.66
C LEU A 483 27.12 5.51 -17.04
N ASP A 484 26.77 6.41 -16.12
CA ASP A 484 25.77 7.46 -16.34
C ASP A 484 26.19 8.43 -17.46
N ASN A 485 27.45 8.85 -17.48
CA ASN A 485 27.98 9.73 -18.53
C ASN A 485 27.96 9.04 -19.90
N GLU A 486 28.33 7.76 -19.96
CA GLU A 486 28.28 6.98 -21.22
C GLU A 486 26.84 6.76 -21.70
N ILE A 487 25.89 6.44 -20.80
CA ILE A 487 24.47 6.27 -21.13
C ILE A 487 23.83 7.60 -21.57
N ALA A 488 24.20 8.70 -20.94
CA ALA A 488 23.72 10.04 -21.32
C ALA A 488 24.15 10.42 -22.74
N PHE A 489 25.35 9.99 -23.15
CA PHE A 489 25.85 10.19 -24.51
C PHE A 489 25.27 9.17 -25.50
N ASN A 490 25.11 7.91 -25.09
CA ASN A 490 24.55 6.83 -25.91
C ASN A 490 23.57 5.96 -25.11
N PRO A 491 22.25 6.20 -25.20
CA PRO A 491 21.25 5.47 -24.42
C PRO A 491 21.08 3.98 -24.75
N GLU A 492 21.67 3.50 -25.86
CA GLU A 492 21.63 2.08 -26.27
C GLU A 492 22.87 1.29 -25.80
N VAL A 493 23.80 1.96 -25.10
CA VAL A 493 24.99 1.30 -24.57
C VAL A 493 24.61 0.23 -23.55
N THR A 494 25.28 -0.92 -23.65
CA THR A 494 25.12 -2.05 -22.73
C THR A 494 26.46 -2.37 -22.11
N PHE A 495 26.46 -2.81 -20.86
CA PHE A 495 27.67 -3.08 -20.10
C PHE A 495 27.73 -4.53 -19.65
N ASP A 496 28.92 -5.10 -19.73
CA ASP A 496 29.23 -6.45 -19.26
C ASP A 496 30.33 -6.38 -18.20
N VAL A 497 30.26 -7.26 -17.19
CA VAL A 497 31.40 -7.46 -16.30
C VAL A 497 32.40 -8.38 -16.98
N ASP A 498 33.64 -7.92 -17.16
CA ASP A 498 34.71 -8.76 -17.68
C ASP A 498 36.09 -8.44 -17.10
N HIS A 499 37.07 -9.26 -17.49
CA HIS A 499 38.42 -9.23 -17.00
C HIS A 499 39.26 -8.13 -17.66
N LEU A 500 40.03 -7.38 -16.87
CA LEU A 500 41.04 -6.46 -17.35
C LEU A 500 42.23 -7.24 -17.95
N HIS A 501 42.89 -8.10 -17.17
CA HIS A 501 43.77 -9.12 -17.74
C HIS A 501 42.93 -10.31 -18.20
N ALA A 502 42.86 -10.53 -19.51
CA ALA A 502 42.02 -11.56 -20.11
C ALA A 502 42.30 -12.96 -19.53
N ARG A 503 41.23 -13.66 -19.10
CA ARG A 503 41.31 -14.96 -18.43
C ARG A 503 42.05 -16.01 -19.27
N VAL A 504 41.90 -15.98 -20.59
CA VAL A 504 42.57 -16.93 -21.49
C VAL A 504 44.10 -16.90 -21.33
N ARG A 505 44.67 -15.75 -20.96
CA ARG A 505 46.13 -15.60 -20.80
C ARG A 505 46.68 -16.33 -19.57
N PHE A 506 45.81 -16.75 -18.65
CA PHE A 506 46.17 -17.56 -17.49
C PHE A 506 46.04 -19.07 -17.75
N SER A 507 45.57 -19.49 -18.93
CA SER A 507 45.34 -20.91 -19.25
C SER A 507 46.62 -21.69 -19.63
N GLY A 508 47.71 -20.99 -19.93
CA GLY A 508 48.98 -21.58 -20.36
C GLY A 508 49.97 -21.91 -19.24
N MET A 509 51.20 -22.25 -19.65
CA MET A 509 52.34 -22.43 -18.74
C MET A 509 52.73 -21.10 -18.09
N ALA A 510 53.37 -21.18 -16.92
CA ALA A 510 53.87 -20.00 -16.23
C ALA A 510 54.90 -19.26 -17.10
N PRO A 511 54.89 -17.92 -17.15
CA PRO A 511 55.96 -17.15 -17.79
C PRO A 511 57.31 -17.44 -17.13
N ASP A 512 58.41 -17.34 -17.90
CA ASP A 512 59.77 -17.79 -17.50
C ASP A 512 60.27 -17.22 -16.16
N ASN A 513 59.74 -16.07 -15.72
CA ASN A 513 60.14 -15.38 -14.49
C ASN A 513 59.19 -15.59 -13.30
N ILE A 514 58.22 -16.50 -13.39
CA ILE A 514 57.20 -16.71 -12.35
C ILE A 514 57.22 -18.17 -11.87
N HIS A 515 57.39 -18.34 -10.57
CA HIS A 515 57.32 -19.66 -9.93
C HIS A 515 55.93 -20.30 -10.08
N TYR A 516 55.89 -21.62 -10.24
CA TYR A 516 54.66 -22.38 -10.45
C TYR A 516 53.57 -22.09 -9.40
N ASP A 517 53.92 -22.05 -8.12
CA ASP A 517 52.96 -21.80 -7.04
C ASP A 517 52.32 -20.40 -7.13
N THR A 518 53.11 -19.40 -7.52
CA THR A 518 52.62 -18.04 -7.74
C THR A 518 51.67 -17.99 -8.93
N TRP A 519 52.00 -18.71 -10.01
CA TRP A 519 51.15 -18.82 -11.19
C TRP A 519 49.81 -19.51 -10.89
N GLU A 520 49.81 -20.60 -10.13
CA GLU A 520 48.59 -21.28 -9.67
C GLU A 520 47.73 -20.39 -8.77
N LYS A 521 48.35 -19.57 -7.91
CA LYS A 521 47.63 -18.54 -7.15
C LYS A 521 46.98 -17.51 -8.08
N TRP A 522 47.71 -17.02 -9.09
CA TRP A 522 47.18 -16.02 -10.03
C TRP A 522 46.03 -16.55 -10.88
N LYS A 523 46.06 -17.82 -11.29
CA LYS A 523 44.91 -18.46 -11.97
C LYS A 523 43.64 -18.46 -11.13
N ARG A 524 43.77 -18.56 -9.80
CA ARG A 524 42.61 -18.48 -8.88
C ARG A 524 42.13 -17.04 -8.71
N LEU A 525 43.07 -16.11 -8.58
CA LEU A 525 42.78 -14.68 -8.39
C LEU A 525 42.27 -14.00 -9.66
N CYS A 526 42.59 -14.50 -10.86
CA CYS A 526 42.23 -13.84 -12.10
C CYS A 526 40.72 -13.65 -12.26
N ASN A 527 39.90 -14.54 -11.69
CA ASN A 527 38.44 -14.48 -11.79
C ASN A 527 37.78 -13.63 -10.69
N THR A 528 38.55 -12.97 -9.83
CA THR A 528 38.06 -12.18 -8.68
C THR A 528 37.98 -10.69 -8.97
N MET A 529 37.18 -9.96 -8.19
CA MET A 529 36.83 -8.55 -8.41
C MET A 529 38.01 -7.61 -8.75
N PRO A 530 39.22 -7.72 -8.15
CA PRO A 530 40.35 -6.85 -8.49
C PRO A 530 40.88 -7.00 -9.92
N ASN A 531 40.49 -8.05 -10.65
CA ASN A 531 40.76 -8.15 -12.08
C ASN A 531 39.51 -7.93 -12.95
N LEU A 532 38.34 -7.66 -12.35
CA LEU A 532 37.08 -7.43 -13.06
C LEU A 532 36.74 -5.94 -13.16
N SER A 533 36.00 -5.57 -14.21
CA SER A 533 35.52 -4.21 -14.43
C SER A 533 34.21 -4.24 -15.23
N MET A 534 33.39 -3.20 -15.07
CA MET A 534 32.24 -2.96 -15.95
C MET A 534 32.74 -2.40 -17.27
N LEU A 535 32.67 -3.17 -18.34
CA LEU A 535 33.14 -2.77 -19.67
C LEU A 535 31.94 -2.50 -20.58
N ASN A 536 32.08 -1.51 -21.47
CA ASN A 536 31.10 -1.30 -22.53
C ASN A 536 31.11 -2.52 -23.47
N SER A 537 29.95 -3.01 -23.91
CA SER A 537 29.86 -4.22 -24.74
C SER A 537 30.66 -4.12 -26.06
N THR A 538 30.79 -2.91 -26.61
CA THR A 538 31.62 -2.66 -27.80
C THR A 538 33.10 -2.67 -27.44
N GLU A 539 33.46 -2.00 -26.34
CA GLU A 539 34.81 -1.99 -25.79
C GLU A 539 35.29 -3.40 -25.45
N ASN A 540 34.45 -4.20 -24.79
CA ASN A 540 34.76 -5.58 -24.42
C ASN A 540 35.05 -6.46 -25.66
N LYS A 541 34.28 -6.27 -26.74
CA LYS A 541 34.51 -6.96 -28.01
C LYS A 541 35.82 -6.54 -28.68
N VAL A 542 36.15 -5.24 -28.66
CA VAL A 542 37.41 -4.74 -29.23
C VAL A 542 38.61 -5.19 -28.41
N LYS A 543 38.48 -5.20 -27.09
CA LYS A 543 39.50 -5.65 -26.15
C LYS A 543 39.79 -7.14 -26.33
N SER A 544 38.76 -7.99 -26.32
CA SER A 544 38.88 -9.45 -26.49
C SER A 544 40.05 -10.01 -25.67
N ASP A 545 40.97 -10.73 -26.32
CA ASP A 545 42.14 -11.39 -25.71
C ASP A 545 43.43 -10.54 -25.74
N LEU A 546 43.34 -9.25 -26.12
CA LEU A 546 44.47 -8.33 -26.13
C LEU A 546 45.09 -8.21 -24.73
N SER A 547 46.41 -7.99 -24.69
CA SER A 547 47.09 -7.72 -23.41
C SER A 547 46.63 -6.39 -22.84
N LEU A 548 46.50 -6.29 -21.51
CA LEU A 548 46.05 -5.06 -20.87
C LEU A 548 47.01 -3.89 -21.19
N LYS A 549 48.32 -4.15 -21.14
CA LYS A 549 49.37 -3.19 -21.53
C LYS A 549 49.16 -2.61 -22.93
N GLU A 550 48.94 -3.47 -23.91
CA GLU A 550 48.73 -3.05 -25.29
C GLU A 550 47.41 -2.31 -25.46
N TYR A 551 46.33 -2.79 -24.83
CA TYR A 551 45.03 -2.16 -24.94
C TYR A 551 45.02 -0.75 -24.32
N VAL A 552 45.55 -0.60 -23.11
CA VAL A 552 45.65 0.70 -22.42
C VAL A 552 46.51 1.69 -23.21
N SER A 553 47.59 1.22 -23.85
CA SER A 553 48.44 2.09 -24.70
C SER A 553 47.71 2.68 -25.90
N ARG A 554 46.63 2.02 -26.38
CA ARG A 554 45.81 2.49 -27.51
C ARG A 554 44.71 3.46 -27.08
N GLN A 555 44.19 3.33 -25.86
CA GLN A 555 43.08 4.14 -25.35
C GLN A 555 43.54 5.42 -24.64
N GLY A 556 44.70 5.38 -23.97
CA GLY A 556 45.25 6.52 -23.22
C GLY A 556 44.90 6.52 -21.73
N GLU A 557 45.19 7.64 -21.06
CA GLU A 557 45.15 7.73 -19.59
C GLU A 557 43.72 7.79 -19.02
N SER A 558 42.74 8.30 -19.78
CA SER A 558 41.33 8.32 -19.39
C SER A 558 40.81 6.91 -19.06
N TYR A 559 41.22 5.92 -19.86
CA TYR A 559 40.86 4.52 -19.65
C TYR A 559 41.33 3.98 -18.29
N LYS A 560 42.52 4.39 -17.83
CA LYS A 560 43.02 3.96 -16.53
C LYS A 560 42.18 4.54 -15.39
N ILE A 561 41.79 5.81 -15.50
CA ILE A 561 40.94 6.49 -14.53
C ILE A 561 39.56 5.81 -14.49
N ASP A 562 38.97 5.61 -15.66
CA ASP A 562 37.62 5.05 -15.85
C ASP A 562 37.44 3.64 -15.28
N HIS A 563 38.51 2.83 -15.29
CA HIS A 563 38.50 1.44 -14.82
C HIS A 563 39.32 1.21 -13.53
N LEU A 564 39.77 2.29 -12.88
CA LEU A 564 40.56 2.26 -11.65
C LEU A 564 41.82 1.38 -11.78
N ILE A 565 42.55 1.53 -12.88
CA ILE A 565 43.78 0.81 -13.16
C ILE A 565 44.95 1.52 -12.44
N PRO A 566 45.70 0.82 -11.57
CA PRO A 566 46.82 1.42 -10.85
C PRO A 566 47.99 1.77 -11.76
N ASP A 567 48.79 2.75 -11.34
CA ASP A 567 50.06 3.07 -12.00
C ASP A 567 51.13 2.02 -11.64
N THR A 568 51.26 1.03 -12.52
CA THR A 568 52.20 -0.10 -12.43
C THR A 568 52.42 -0.70 -13.83
N ASP A 569 53.40 -1.58 -13.98
CA ASP A 569 53.56 -2.32 -15.24
C ASP A 569 52.35 -3.24 -15.45
N LEU A 570 51.67 -3.05 -16.57
CA LEU A 570 50.45 -3.79 -16.96
C LEU A 570 50.77 -5.07 -17.75
N ASP A 571 52.04 -5.46 -17.80
CA ASP A 571 52.43 -6.78 -18.31
C ASP A 571 51.86 -7.89 -17.41
N LEU A 572 51.51 -9.02 -18.01
CA LEU A 572 51.02 -10.17 -17.28
C LEU A 572 52.05 -10.70 -16.27
N THR A 573 53.35 -10.51 -16.54
CA THR A 573 54.41 -10.90 -15.59
C THR A 573 54.37 -10.11 -14.28
N ASN A 574 53.67 -8.98 -14.24
CA ASN A 574 53.50 -8.15 -13.04
C ASN A 574 52.08 -8.18 -12.46
N PHE A 575 51.28 -9.20 -12.82
CA PHE A 575 49.88 -9.30 -12.38
C PHE A 575 49.71 -9.23 -10.86
N GLY A 576 50.64 -9.79 -10.07
CA GLY A 576 50.58 -9.74 -8.61
C GLY A 576 50.60 -8.31 -8.04
N GLU A 577 51.47 -7.43 -8.57
CA GLU A 577 51.55 -6.04 -8.12
C GLU A 577 50.31 -5.24 -8.56
N PHE A 578 49.87 -5.43 -9.82
CA PHE A 578 48.61 -4.88 -10.34
C PHE A 578 47.42 -5.27 -9.45
N PHE A 579 47.32 -6.55 -9.11
CA PHE A 579 46.21 -7.09 -8.34
C PHE A 579 46.12 -6.44 -6.96
N GLU A 580 47.22 -6.41 -6.20
CA GLU A 580 47.23 -5.85 -4.85
C GLU A 580 46.99 -4.33 -4.86
N LYS A 581 47.62 -3.59 -5.79
CA LYS A 581 47.40 -2.14 -5.92
C LYS A 581 45.95 -1.83 -6.28
N ARG A 582 45.37 -2.54 -7.25
CA ARG A 582 43.97 -2.32 -7.66
C ARG A 582 43.00 -2.72 -6.54
N LYS A 583 43.28 -3.79 -5.81
CA LYS A 583 42.49 -4.21 -4.65
C LYS A 583 42.41 -3.11 -3.59
N VAL A 584 43.52 -2.42 -3.30
CA VAL A 584 43.54 -1.27 -2.39
C VAL A 584 42.67 -0.10 -2.91
N ILE A 585 42.74 0.20 -4.20
CA ILE A 585 41.91 1.25 -4.82
C ILE A 585 40.42 0.89 -4.70
N LEU A 586 40.04 -0.33 -5.09
CA LEU A 586 38.65 -0.80 -5.01
C LEU A 586 38.13 -0.84 -3.57
N LYS A 587 38.97 -1.22 -2.61
CA LYS A 587 38.62 -1.18 -1.18
C LYS A 587 38.23 0.24 -0.77
N LYS A 588 39.04 1.24 -1.13
CA LYS A 588 38.77 2.64 -0.82
C LYS A 588 37.48 3.16 -1.48
N GLU A 589 37.22 2.77 -2.73
CA GLU A 589 35.96 3.16 -3.40
C GLU A 589 34.74 2.48 -2.79
N LEU A 590 34.84 1.20 -2.39
CA LEU A 590 33.78 0.53 -1.64
C LEU A 590 33.53 1.20 -0.29
N GLU A 591 34.59 1.57 0.43
CA GLU A 591 34.48 2.30 1.70
C GLU A 591 33.74 3.62 1.52
N LYS A 592 34.03 4.41 0.49
CA LYS A 592 33.29 5.66 0.19
C LYS A 592 31.81 5.46 -0.11
N ILE A 593 31.45 4.37 -0.78
CA ILE A 593 30.04 4.05 -1.11
C ILE A 593 29.30 3.57 0.16
N LEU A 594 29.99 2.85 1.03
CA LEU A 594 29.44 2.25 2.24
C LEU A 594 29.45 3.19 3.45
N HIS A 595 30.39 4.13 3.50
CA HIS A 595 30.56 5.19 4.49
C HIS A 595 30.55 6.52 3.77
N LYS A 596 29.51 7.32 3.97
CA LYS A 596 29.56 8.73 3.64
C LYS A 596 29.93 9.50 4.89
N ASP A 597 30.97 10.32 4.79
CA ASP A 597 31.45 11.16 5.90
C ASP A 597 30.32 12.08 6.39
N GLU A 598 30.18 12.19 7.71
CA GLU A 598 29.33 13.18 8.37
C GLU A 598 29.98 14.58 8.24
N ASP A 599 29.84 15.22 7.09
CA ASP A 599 30.06 16.66 6.99
C ASP A 599 28.70 17.38 7.04
N ASN A 600 28.44 17.96 8.22
CA ASN A 600 27.34 18.85 8.63
C ASN A 600 26.15 18.19 9.36
N GLU A 601 26.37 17.78 10.62
CA GLU A 601 25.31 17.98 11.62
C GLU A 601 25.17 19.50 11.90
N PRO A 602 23.98 20.11 11.77
CA PRO A 602 23.72 21.38 12.43
C PRO A 602 23.74 21.11 13.94
N THR A 603 24.82 21.53 14.61
CA THR A 603 24.94 21.44 16.05
C THR A 603 23.72 22.09 16.71
N THR A 604 22.94 21.29 17.43
CA THR A 604 21.95 21.79 18.37
C THR A 604 22.62 22.69 19.41
N PRO A 605 22.03 23.85 19.77
CA PRO A 605 22.54 24.66 20.87
C PRO A 605 22.50 23.81 22.14
N LYS A 606 23.63 23.70 22.84
CA LYS A 606 23.68 23.09 24.17
C LYS A 606 22.82 23.95 25.11
N GLU A 607 21.68 23.43 25.54
CA GLU A 607 20.98 23.94 26.72
C GLU A 607 21.87 23.71 27.95
N ASN A 608 22.36 24.80 28.51
CA ASN A 608 22.99 24.80 29.82
C ASN A 608 21.90 24.54 30.88
N THR A 609 21.90 23.35 31.47
CA THR A 609 21.22 23.13 32.75
C THR A 609 21.92 23.96 33.85
N PRO A 610 21.19 24.78 34.62
CA PRO A 610 21.76 25.45 35.79
C PRO A 610 22.02 24.41 36.88
N LYS A 611 23.23 24.43 37.45
CA LYS A 611 23.51 23.79 38.74
C LYS A 611 23.15 24.78 39.84
N ASP A 612 22.30 24.34 40.76
CA ASP A 612 22.12 24.94 42.07
C ASP A 612 23.46 24.98 42.81
N ASP A 613 23.87 26.16 43.27
CA ASP A 613 24.69 26.37 44.47
C ASP A 613 24.72 27.87 44.81
N GLU A 614 24.05 28.23 45.90
CA GLU A 614 24.09 29.54 46.56
C GLU A 614 25.09 29.48 47.76
N PRO A 615 25.53 30.60 48.38
CA PRO A 615 26.35 31.70 47.86
C PRO A 615 27.57 32.00 48.77
N LYS A 616 28.67 32.57 48.26
CA LYS A 616 29.66 33.33 49.08
C LYS A 616 30.40 34.45 48.31
N ILE A 617 30.00 35.70 48.59
CA ILE A 617 30.81 36.85 49.06
C ILE A 617 32.22 37.04 48.46
N GLU A 618 32.50 38.10 47.68
CA GLU A 618 33.13 39.38 48.09
C GLU A 618 33.67 40.24 46.90
N LYS A 619 33.48 41.57 47.00
CA LYS A 619 34.29 42.73 46.48
C LYS A 619 34.34 43.12 44.98
N ALA A 620 33.48 44.10 44.64
CA ALA A 620 33.74 45.54 44.42
C ALA A 620 34.93 46.08 43.57
N GLU A 621 34.59 47.20 42.88
CA GLU A 621 35.43 48.30 42.30
C GLU A 621 36.15 47.97 40.97
N GLU A 622 36.29 48.83 39.95
CA GLU A 622 36.03 50.24 39.60
C GLU A 622 36.23 50.29 38.05
N ASP A 623 35.39 50.89 37.22
CA ASP A 623 35.26 52.32 36.87
C ASP A 623 35.93 52.67 35.50
N GLU A 624 35.41 53.74 34.90
CA GLU A 624 35.87 54.50 33.72
C GLU A 624 35.26 54.21 32.32
N SER A 625 34.42 55.18 31.91
CA SER A 625 33.93 55.55 30.56
C SER A 625 35.09 56.08 29.66
N PRO A 626 34.92 56.68 28.45
CA PRO A 626 33.71 57.02 27.67
C PRO A 626 33.81 56.82 26.11
N CYS A 627 32.67 56.93 25.40
CA CYS A 627 32.55 57.36 23.97
C CYS A 627 33.11 58.79 23.76
N PRO A 628 33.27 59.41 22.55
CA PRO A 628 32.61 59.21 21.22
C PRO A 628 33.61 59.53 20.02
N PRO A 629 33.29 60.20 18.87
CA PRO A 629 32.10 60.38 18.02
C PRO A 629 32.35 60.10 16.50
N ALA A 630 31.37 60.49 15.68
CA ALA A 630 31.16 60.25 14.25
C ALA A 630 31.97 61.08 13.21
N LEU A 631 31.73 60.74 11.93
CA LEU A 631 31.85 61.49 10.65
C LEU A 631 33.21 61.49 9.93
N HIS A 632 33.28 60.92 8.71
CA HIS A 632 33.32 61.74 7.49
C HIS A 632 33.08 60.94 6.19
N ASP A 633 32.39 61.66 5.31
CA ASP A 633 31.90 61.43 3.96
C ASP A 633 33.01 61.48 2.87
N SER A 634 32.77 60.84 1.72
CA SER A 634 33.05 61.28 0.32
C SER A 634 33.37 60.11 -0.66
N ARG A 635 32.49 59.82 -1.65
CA ARG A 635 32.49 60.24 -3.09
C ARG A 635 33.50 59.46 -3.99
N VAL A 636 33.28 59.05 -5.24
CA VAL A 636 32.26 59.25 -6.30
C VAL A 636 32.63 58.39 -7.55
N TYR A 637 31.67 58.24 -8.50
CA TYR A 637 31.66 57.80 -9.93
C TYR A 637 31.03 56.41 -10.21
N ASP A 638 29.77 56.30 -10.68
CA ASP A 638 29.13 56.64 -12.00
C ASP A 638 29.63 55.77 -13.17
N ALA A 639 28.88 55.32 -14.18
CA ALA A 639 27.49 55.36 -14.69
C ALA A 639 27.37 54.14 -15.67
N ALA A 640 26.25 53.63 -16.22
CA ALA A 640 25.09 54.17 -16.94
C ALA A 640 24.15 52.93 -17.20
N GLU A 641 22.89 52.97 -17.64
CA GLU A 641 22.17 53.90 -18.52
C GLU A 641 20.65 53.64 -18.46
N ASN A 642 19.88 54.67 -18.83
CA ASN A 642 18.42 54.84 -18.84
C ASN A 642 17.68 54.09 -19.98
N SER A 643 16.36 53.85 -19.83
CA SER A 643 15.32 54.64 -20.52
C SER A 643 13.86 54.30 -20.15
N SER A 644 13.15 55.33 -19.65
CA SER A 644 11.79 55.82 -20.01
C SER A 644 10.57 54.89 -19.84
N ILE A 645 9.68 55.09 -18.85
CA ILE A 645 8.62 56.12 -18.66
C ILE A 645 7.51 56.12 -19.74
N SER A 646 6.29 55.79 -19.30
CA SER A 646 5.09 56.61 -19.53
C SER A 646 4.04 56.37 -18.43
N GLU A 647 3.64 57.47 -17.80
CA GLU A 647 2.63 57.64 -16.76
C GLU A 647 1.21 57.41 -17.28
N ILE A 648 0.24 57.20 -16.37
CA ILE A 648 -0.93 58.08 -16.17
C ILE A 648 -1.59 57.70 -14.82
N GLU A 649 -1.75 58.72 -13.98
CA GLU A 649 -2.48 58.75 -12.71
C GLU A 649 -4.01 58.74 -12.93
N SER A 650 -4.78 58.24 -11.96
CA SER A 650 -5.93 58.99 -11.42
C SER A 650 -6.51 58.33 -10.16
N ASP A 651 -6.45 59.08 -9.06
CA ASP A 651 -7.32 58.98 -7.89
C ASP A 651 -8.80 59.25 -8.25
N SER A 652 -9.73 58.54 -7.62
CA SER A 652 -10.92 59.11 -6.95
C SER A 652 -11.89 58.05 -6.43
N ASP A 653 -12.00 57.95 -5.10
CA ASP A 653 -13.21 57.66 -4.32
C ASP A 653 -14.23 58.83 -4.48
N PRO A 654 -15.52 58.81 -4.04
CA PRO A 654 -16.22 57.83 -3.18
C PRO A 654 -17.72 57.56 -3.53
N ASP A 655 -18.33 56.65 -2.76
CA ASP A 655 -19.74 56.59 -2.29
C ASP A 655 -20.91 56.96 -3.23
N SER A 656 -21.79 55.98 -3.48
CA SER A 656 -23.16 55.93 -2.90
C SER A 656 -24.13 55.05 -3.70
N LEU A 657 -24.59 53.99 -3.03
CA LEU A 657 -25.98 53.52 -2.92
C LEU A 657 -27.02 54.13 -3.89
N GLU A 658 -27.67 53.30 -4.71
CA GLU A 658 -29.06 52.87 -4.44
C GLU A 658 -29.58 51.83 -5.44
N ARG A 659 -30.08 50.73 -4.87
CA ARG A 659 -31.36 50.05 -5.13
C ARG A 659 -31.93 50.05 -6.57
N GLY A 660 -32.26 48.84 -7.02
CA GLY A 660 -33.53 48.64 -7.71
C GLY A 660 -33.57 47.49 -8.69
N MET A 661 -33.84 46.29 -8.16
CA MET A 661 -34.78 45.28 -8.67
C MET A 661 -34.90 45.06 -10.19
N ASN A 662 -34.60 43.81 -10.57
CA ASN A 662 -35.36 42.92 -11.45
C ASN A 662 -35.90 43.50 -12.76
N GLU A 663 -35.43 42.96 -13.89
CA GLU A 663 -36.30 42.35 -14.90
C GLU A 663 -35.48 41.57 -15.94
N TYR A 664 -35.92 40.32 -16.16
CA TYR A 664 -35.80 39.46 -17.34
C TYR A 664 -34.43 39.16 -17.98
N GLU A 665 -34.00 37.92 -17.72
CA GLU A 665 -33.93 36.82 -18.68
C GLU A 665 -33.54 37.07 -20.16
N GLU A 666 -32.74 36.12 -20.64
CA GLU A 666 -32.47 35.75 -22.04
C GLU A 666 -31.37 36.55 -22.79
N SER A 667 -30.13 36.12 -22.60
CA SER A 667 -29.43 35.45 -23.72
C SER A 667 -28.38 34.46 -23.21
N ARG A 668 -28.73 33.17 -23.30
CA ARG A 668 -27.81 32.04 -23.16
C ARG A 668 -26.82 32.02 -24.33
N GLY A 669 -25.54 31.94 -23.99
CA GLY A 669 -24.51 31.26 -24.77
C GLY A 669 -23.79 30.28 -23.83
N ASN A 670 -23.96 28.99 -24.07
CA ASN A 670 -23.52 27.86 -23.23
C ASN A 670 -22.01 27.81 -22.99
N ASP A 671 -21.61 27.49 -21.75
CA ASP A 671 -20.35 26.80 -21.43
C ASP A 671 -20.61 25.78 -20.29
N ASP A 672 -21.24 24.66 -20.66
CA ASP A 672 -21.73 23.58 -19.79
C ASP A 672 -20.62 22.59 -19.33
N SER A 673 -19.43 23.06 -18.90
CA SER A 673 -18.34 22.13 -18.47
C SER A 673 -18.03 22.12 -16.97
N TRP A 674 -18.61 23.02 -16.18
CA TRP A 674 -18.30 23.15 -14.76
C TRP A 674 -19.35 22.57 -13.80
N GLU A 675 -20.62 22.45 -14.20
CA GLU A 675 -21.70 21.97 -13.31
C GLU A 675 -21.79 20.44 -13.20
N GLU A 676 -21.39 19.67 -14.23
CA GLU A 676 -21.47 18.20 -14.18
C GLU A 676 -20.45 17.55 -13.22
N LYS A 677 -19.29 18.18 -12.99
CA LYS A 677 -18.24 17.63 -12.12
C LYS A 677 -18.64 17.74 -10.64
N TYR A 678 -19.19 18.88 -10.23
CA TYR A 678 -19.64 19.10 -8.85
C TYR A 678 -20.89 18.29 -8.48
N LEU A 679 -21.79 18.05 -9.43
CA LEU A 679 -22.95 17.18 -9.18
C LEU A 679 -22.53 15.70 -9.08
N SER A 680 -21.48 15.28 -9.80
CA SER A 680 -20.98 13.89 -9.74
C SER A 680 -20.27 13.54 -8.43
N ASP A 681 -19.47 14.45 -7.89
CA ASP A 681 -18.78 14.26 -6.61
C ASP A 681 -19.76 14.32 -5.41
N TYR A 682 -20.85 15.10 -5.54
CA TYR A 682 -21.91 15.17 -4.52
C TYR A 682 -22.85 13.96 -4.54
N ILE A 683 -23.21 13.44 -5.72
CA ILE A 683 -24.05 12.23 -5.87
C ILE A 683 -23.33 10.95 -5.36
N LEU A 684 -21.99 10.91 -5.41
CA LEU A 684 -21.17 9.81 -4.89
C LEU A 684 -21.17 9.72 -3.35
N CYS A 685 -21.28 10.85 -2.65
CA CYS A 685 -21.39 10.90 -1.19
C CYS A 685 -22.84 10.69 -0.70
N ALA A 686 -23.83 11.25 -1.41
CA ALA A 686 -25.23 11.19 -1.00
C ALA A 686 -25.92 9.83 -1.25
N ASN A 687 -25.41 9.00 -2.17
CA ASN A 687 -25.99 7.69 -2.49
C ASN A 687 -25.29 6.48 -1.82
N ASN A 688 -24.54 6.71 -0.75
CA ASN A 688 -24.05 5.62 0.09
C ASN A 688 -25.22 4.98 0.87
N PRO A 689 -25.58 3.72 0.60
CA PRO A 689 -26.74 3.06 1.22
C PRO A 689 -26.56 2.80 2.72
N ILE A 690 -25.32 2.76 3.21
CA ILE A 690 -25.00 2.54 4.63
C ILE A 690 -25.31 3.79 5.46
N ALA A 691 -25.17 4.99 4.87
CA ALA A 691 -25.52 6.25 5.53
C ALA A 691 -27.04 6.34 5.82
N ASN A 692 -27.88 5.76 4.97
CA ASN A 692 -29.33 5.73 5.15
C ASN A 692 -29.83 4.60 6.07
N LEU A 693 -29.11 3.46 6.19
CA LEU A 693 -29.44 2.40 7.16
C LEU A 693 -29.07 2.78 8.60
N ALA A 694 -27.98 3.55 8.79
CA ALA A 694 -27.59 4.10 10.09
C ALA A 694 -28.58 5.14 10.66
N VAL A 695 -29.56 5.61 9.87
CA VAL A 695 -30.62 6.53 10.31
C VAL A 695 -31.85 5.78 10.84
N GLN A 696 -32.12 4.55 10.37
CA GLN A 696 -33.27 3.76 10.83
C GLN A 696 -32.98 3.00 12.14
N ASP A 697 -31.76 2.49 12.34
CA ASP A 697 -31.37 1.82 13.60
C ASP A 697 -31.22 2.78 14.80
N ARG A 698 -31.09 4.09 14.55
CA ARG A 698 -31.02 5.12 15.59
C ARG A 698 -32.33 5.29 16.39
N ASN A 699 -33.47 4.91 15.83
CA ASN A 699 -34.78 5.09 16.48
C ASN A 699 -35.22 3.92 17.37
N GLN A 700 -34.49 2.80 17.40
CA GLN A 700 -34.85 1.64 18.21
C GLN A 700 -34.04 1.51 19.53
N PHE A 701 -32.98 2.31 19.70
CA PHE A 701 -32.09 2.28 20.87
C PHE A 701 -32.41 3.31 21.98
N TYR A 702 -33.52 4.06 21.88
CA TYR A 702 -33.89 5.11 22.84
C TYR A 702 -34.82 4.70 23.99
N ASN A 703 -35.01 3.40 24.25
CA ASN A 703 -35.93 2.93 25.30
C ASN A 703 -35.29 2.27 26.53
N GLU A 704 -33.98 2.38 26.73
CA GLU A 704 -33.36 1.97 27.99
C GLU A 704 -32.82 3.17 28.77
N LYS A 705 -33.28 3.30 30.02
CA LYS A 705 -32.88 4.36 30.94
C LYS A 705 -31.34 4.38 31.09
N PRO A 706 -30.67 5.55 30.97
CA PRO A 706 -29.24 5.63 31.19
C PRO A 706 -28.89 5.20 32.62
N LYS A 707 -27.95 4.26 32.78
CA LYS A 707 -27.22 4.09 34.04
C LYS A 707 -26.27 5.28 34.18
N GLU A 708 -26.39 6.02 35.29
CA GLU A 708 -25.56 7.20 35.58
C GLU A 708 -24.06 6.82 35.64
N PRO A 709 -23.17 7.47 34.87
CA PRO A 709 -21.73 7.34 35.03
C PRO A 709 -21.22 8.14 36.25
N ALA A 710 -20.21 7.58 36.90
CA ALA A 710 -19.70 8.01 38.20
C ALA A 710 -18.57 9.04 38.09
N TYR A 711 -18.87 10.31 37.80
CA TYR A 711 -17.99 11.46 38.11
C TYR A 711 -18.82 12.70 38.43
N LYS A 712 -19.24 12.83 39.71
CA LYS A 712 -20.19 13.86 40.17
C LYS A 712 -19.56 15.00 41.00
N SER A 713 -18.23 15.19 41.01
CA SER A 713 -17.63 16.18 41.94
C SER A 713 -17.23 17.55 41.36
N ASN A 714 -17.18 17.76 40.04
CA ASN A 714 -16.70 19.04 39.45
C ASN A 714 -17.58 19.66 38.34
N LEU A 715 -18.81 19.16 38.13
CA LEU A 715 -19.73 19.68 37.11
C LEU A 715 -20.53 20.88 37.66
N GLY A 716 -20.36 22.04 37.03
CA GLY A 716 -21.15 23.24 37.29
C GLY A 716 -22.13 23.54 36.14
N PHE A 717 -22.94 24.57 36.32
CA PHE A 717 -23.78 25.11 35.25
C PHE A 717 -23.72 26.64 35.24
N LEU A 718 -23.77 27.20 34.05
CA LEU A 718 -23.99 28.62 33.78
C LEU A 718 -25.39 28.77 33.19
N VAL A 719 -26.16 29.73 33.68
CA VAL A 719 -27.38 30.19 33.01
C VAL A 719 -27.09 31.58 32.49
N ASP A 720 -27.11 31.74 31.19
CA ASP A 720 -26.97 33.04 30.55
C ASP A 720 -28.26 33.84 30.74
N LYS A 721 -28.18 34.96 31.48
CA LYS A 721 -29.36 35.78 31.81
C LYS A 721 -29.93 36.50 30.59
N ARG A 722 -29.18 36.59 29.48
CA ARG A 722 -29.56 37.35 28.29
C ARG A 722 -30.59 36.62 27.45
N ASP A 723 -30.47 35.29 27.35
CA ASP A 723 -31.33 34.42 26.53
C ASP A 723 -31.96 33.26 27.33
N GLY A 724 -31.57 33.06 28.58
CA GLY A 724 -32.03 31.96 29.43
C GLY A 724 -31.34 30.62 29.15
N THR A 725 -30.35 30.59 28.25
CA THR A 725 -29.68 29.34 27.86
C THR A 725 -28.82 28.81 29.00
N ARG A 726 -28.99 27.52 29.32
CA ARG A 726 -28.18 26.82 30.31
C ARG A 726 -27.04 26.07 29.63
N TYR A 727 -25.83 26.26 30.13
CA TYR A 727 -24.60 25.61 29.67
C TYR A 727 -23.93 24.84 30.81
N GLN A 728 -23.40 23.67 30.51
CA GLN A 728 -22.54 22.90 31.42
C GLN A 728 -21.16 23.54 31.55
N THR A 729 -20.59 23.46 32.74
CA THR A 729 -19.23 23.96 33.02
C THR A 729 -18.40 22.91 33.73
N ILE A 730 -17.08 22.97 33.48
CA ILE A 730 -16.11 22.02 34.01
C ILE A 730 -14.89 22.77 34.52
N LYS A 731 -14.31 22.30 35.64
CA LYS A 731 -13.02 22.79 36.13
C LYS A 731 -11.89 21.89 35.63
N ILE A 732 -10.93 22.47 34.90
CA ILE A 732 -9.73 21.80 34.39
C ILE A 732 -8.52 22.58 34.93
N GLY A 733 -7.67 21.91 35.72
CA GLY A 733 -6.61 22.60 36.48
C GLY A 733 -7.18 23.71 37.36
N ASN A 734 -6.66 24.93 37.20
CA ASN A 734 -7.15 26.13 37.89
C ASN A 734 -8.25 26.88 37.13
N GLN A 735 -8.56 26.47 35.90
CA GLN A 735 -9.49 27.17 35.02
C GLN A 735 -10.89 26.54 35.05
N VAL A 736 -11.93 27.37 34.90
CA VAL A 736 -13.32 26.91 34.78
C VAL A 736 -13.83 27.24 33.37
N TRP A 737 -14.08 26.19 32.59
CA TRP A 737 -14.47 26.25 31.19
C TRP A 737 -15.95 25.92 30.99
N MET A 738 -16.55 26.46 29.93
CA MET A 738 -17.78 25.89 29.38
C MET A 738 -17.46 24.52 28.75
N ALA A 739 -18.29 23.53 29.02
CA ALA A 739 -18.21 22.20 28.39
C ALA A 739 -18.99 22.13 27.07
N GLU A 740 -19.78 23.16 26.77
CA GLU A 740 -20.59 23.31 25.56
C GLU A 740 -20.20 24.58 24.80
N ASN A 741 -20.39 24.57 23.47
CA ASN A 741 -20.15 25.75 22.66
C ASN A 741 -21.27 26.78 22.86
N LEU A 742 -20.92 28.06 22.79
CA LEU A 742 -21.85 29.17 22.99
C LEU A 742 -22.94 29.16 21.89
N ARG A 743 -24.19 29.45 22.29
CA ARG A 743 -25.38 29.47 21.42
C ARG A 743 -26.15 30.79 21.45
N PHE A 744 -25.53 31.85 21.96
CA PHE A 744 -26.14 33.18 22.03
C PHE A 744 -26.29 33.80 20.63
N GLU A 745 -27.52 34.09 20.21
CA GLU A 745 -27.80 34.68 18.91
C GLU A 745 -27.49 36.18 18.89
N THR A 746 -26.70 36.61 17.90
CA THR A 746 -26.35 38.02 17.68
C THR A 746 -25.95 38.25 16.22
N ASP A 747 -25.81 39.50 15.82
CA ASP A 747 -25.35 39.85 14.48
C ASP A 747 -23.92 39.31 14.26
N GLY A 748 -23.75 38.54 13.18
CA GLY A 748 -22.50 37.84 12.90
C GLY A 748 -22.33 36.50 13.62
N ALA A 749 -23.40 35.95 14.22
CA ALA A 749 -23.50 34.53 14.59
C ALA A 749 -24.21 33.74 13.47
N TYR A 750 -23.66 32.59 13.11
CA TYR A 750 -24.13 31.76 12.00
C TYR A 750 -24.50 30.36 12.49
N ARG A 751 -25.65 29.88 12.02
CA ARG A 751 -26.11 28.49 12.15
C ARG A 751 -25.74 27.70 10.89
N TYR A 752 -25.76 26.38 11.01
CA TYR A 752 -25.83 25.50 9.85
C TYR A 752 -27.05 25.87 8.97
N ARG A 753 -26.87 25.94 7.65
CA ARG A 753 -28.00 26.06 6.70
C ARG A 753 -28.70 24.71 6.53
N ASN A 754 -30.03 24.74 6.45
CA ASN A 754 -30.96 23.62 6.66
C ASN A 754 -31.23 22.77 5.41
N ASP A 755 -30.40 22.88 4.38
CA ASP A 755 -30.67 22.40 3.02
C ASP A 755 -30.33 20.90 2.86
N ASP A 756 -29.65 20.30 3.85
CA ASP A 756 -29.28 18.87 3.90
C ASP A 756 -30.03 18.12 5.02
N PRO A 757 -30.92 17.16 4.69
CA PRO A 757 -31.66 16.36 5.66
C PRO A 757 -30.80 15.53 6.62
N LEU A 758 -29.53 15.23 6.27
CA LEU A 758 -28.61 14.46 7.13
C LEU A 758 -27.97 15.30 8.25
N LEU A 759 -27.97 16.63 8.11
CA LEU A 759 -27.44 17.57 9.12
C LEU A 759 -28.54 18.11 10.06
N GLN A 760 -29.82 17.92 9.70
CA GLN A 760 -30.97 18.47 10.43
C GLN A 760 -31.17 17.92 11.85
N THR A 761 -30.60 16.77 12.21
CA THR A 761 -30.95 16.09 13.47
C THR A 761 -29.92 16.18 14.59
N HIS A 762 -28.69 16.68 14.35
CA HIS A 762 -27.64 16.56 15.38
C HIS A 762 -26.66 17.73 15.55
N ILE A 763 -26.72 18.83 14.79
CA ILE A 763 -25.73 19.92 14.94
C ILE A 763 -26.35 21.29 15.30
N SER A 764 -27.63 21.54 14.99
CA SER A 764 -28.29 22.83 15.29
C SER A 764 -28.34 23.19 16.78
N ASP A 765 -28.25 22.20 17.67
CA ASP A 765 -28.35 22.35 19.12
C ASP A 765 -26.99 22.37 19.83
N LYS A 766 -25.87 22.24 19.09
CA LYS A 766 -24.53 22.01 19.67
C LYS A 766 -23.62 23.23 19.74
N GLY A 767 -23.88 24.30 18.97
CA GLY A 767 -23.12 25.56 19.00
C GLY A 767 -23.46 26.52 17.85
N LEU A 768 -22.98 27.76 17.94
CA LEU A 768 -22.99 28.74 16.83
C LEU A 768 -21.56 29.11 16.41
N PHE A 769 -21.40 29.50 15.13
CA PHE A 769 -20.15 30.06 14.62
C PHE A 769 -20.18 31.57 14.65
N TYR A 770 -19.19 32.20 15.27
CA TYR A 770 -19.15 33.64 15.45
C TYR A 770 -18.10 34.26 14.52
N SER A 771 -18.46 35.36 13.87
CA SER A 771 -17.46 36.22 13.22
C SER A 771 -16.61 36.95 14.25
N ARG A 772 -15.43 37.43 13.85
CA ARG A 772 -14.56 38.20 14.75
C ARG A 772 -15.24 39.44 15.33
N ALA A 773 -16.04 40.15 14.53
CA ALA A 773 -16.80 41.32 14.98
C ALA A 773 -17.84 40.96 16.06
N ALA A 774 -18.44 39.78 15.96
CA ALA A 774 -19.44 39.30 16.91
C ALA A 774 -18.85 38.90 18.26
N LEU A 775 -17.51 38.79 18.41
CA LEU A 775 -16.88 38.43 19.68
C LEU A 775 -17.05 39.51 20.76
N MET A 776 -17.23 40.77 20.36
CA MET A 776 -17.41 41.88 21.28
C MET A 776 -18.78 41.80 21.97
N GLY A 777 -18.79 41.45 23.26
CA GLY A 777 -20.00 41.41 24.08
C GLY A 777 -20.81 40.09 24.00
N VAL A 778 -20.29 39.07 23.32
CA VAL A 778 -20.99 37.77 23.19
C VAL A 778 -20.84 36.89 24.43
N ALA A 779 -19.81 37.08 25.26
CA ALA A 779 -19.64 36.32 26.49
C ALA A 779 -20.63 36.76 27.59
N PRO A 780 -21.22 35.82 28.36
CA PRO A 780 -22.16 36.14 29.43
C PRO A 780 -21.48 36.79 30.64
N GLU A 781 -22.27 37.44 31.49
CA GLU A 781 -21.79 38.10 32.72
C GLU A 781 -20.96 37.14 33.60
N GLY A 782 -19.74 37.55 33.96
CA GLY A 782 -18.80 36.73 34.74
C GLY A 782 -17.98 35.72 33.92
N TRP A 783 -18.11 35.74 32.60
CA TRP A 783 -17.36 34.91 31.66
C TRP A 783 -16.74 35.76 30.56
N ARG A 784 -15.67 35.26 29.95
CA ARG A 784 -14.97 35.92 28.86
C ARG A 784 -14.60 34.93 27.75
N ILE A 785 -14.31 35.47 26.57
CA ILE A 785 -13.66 34.70 25.51
C ILE A 785 -12.22 34.38 25.97
N PRO A 786 -11.70 33.17 25.71
CA PRO A 786 -10.35 32.82 26.09
C PRO A 786 -9.30 33.67 25.36
N HIS A 787 -8.22 33.97 26.05
CA HIS A 787 -6.96 34.39 25.44
C HIS A 787 -6.13 33.15 25.09
N LYS A 788 -5.12 33.33 24.24
CA LYS A 788 -4.12 32.35 23.85
C LYS A 788 -3.51 31.68 25.07
N ARG A 789 -3.16 32.47 26.08
CA ARG A 789 -2.62 31.98 27.36
C ARG A 789 -3.54 30.99 28.07
N ASP A 790 -4.87 31.16 27.96
CA ASP A 790 -5.80 30.23 28.60
C ASP A 790 -5.74 28.86 27.94
N PHE A 791 -5.66 28.80 26.61
CA PHE A 791 -5.48 27.55 25.87
C PHE A 791 -4.08 26.95 26.06
N GLU A 792 -3.03 27.76 26.22
CA GLU A 792 -1.69 27.28 26.57
C GLU A 792 -1.68 26.58 27.95
N GLU A 793 -2.37 27.15 28.94
CA GLU A 793 -2.53 26.52 30.27
C GLU A 793 -3.39 25.26 30.19
N LEU A 794 -4.48 25.26 29.41
CA LEU A 794 -5.30 24.06 29.16
C LEU A 794 -4.47 22.93 28.50
N LEU A 795 -3.63 23.27 27.52
CA LEU A 795 -2.75 22.31 26.84
C LEU A 795 -1.66 21.77 27.78
N ALA A 796 -1.12 22.61 28.66
CA ALA A 796 -0.16 22.18 29.67
C ALA A 796 -0.77 21.16 30.66
N GLU A 797 -1.99 21.44 31.16
CA GLU A 797 -2.73 20.54 32.06
C GLU A 797 -3.08 19.20 31.39
N THR A 798 -3.36 19.21 30.09
CA THR A 798 -3.64 18.01 29.29
C THR A 798 -2.41 17.34 28.69
N LYS A 799 -1.20 17.85 28.97
CA LYS A 799 0.07 17.40 28.37
C LYS A 799 0.06 17.38 26.84
N GLY A 800 -0.72 18.26 26.21
CA GLY A 800 -0.91 18.32 24.76
C GLY A 800 -1.68 17.14 24.16
N ASN A 801 -2.35 16.31 24.98
CA ASN A 801 -3.14 15.19 24.48
C ASN A 801 -4.47 15.68 23.87
N ALA A 802 -4.60 15.59 22.55
CA ALA A 802 -5.82 15.94 21.85
C ALA A 802 -7.02 15.07 22.28
N ASP A 803 -6.80 13.78 22.59
CA ASP A 803 -7.87 12.85 22.97
C ASP A 803 -8.59 13.29 24.24
N SER A 804 -7.85 13.80 25.22
CA SER A 804 -8.41 14.24 26.50
C SER A 804 -9.26 15.51 26.39
N LEU A 805 -9.22 16.21 25.25
CA LEU A 805 -10.07 17.38 24.96
C LEU A 805 -11.30 17.04 24.13
N LYS A 806 -11.36 15.86 23.47
CA LYS A 806 -12.41 15.50 22.50
C LYS A 806 -13.59 14.76 23.12
N ARG A 807 -14.76 14.88 22.50
CA ARG A 807 -15.87 13.93 22.69
C ARG A 807 -15.72 12.76 21.72
N ILE A 808 -14.78 11.86 22.02
CA ILE A 808 -14.18 10.88 21.08
C ILE A 808 -15.21 10.12 20.21
N LYS A 809 -16.36 9.70 20.76
CA LYS A 809 -17.42 8.98 20.02
C LYS A 809 -18.06 9.78 18.87
N GLU A 810 -17.93 11.10 18.88
CA GLU A 810 -18.48 11.99 17.84
C GLU A 810 -17.44 12.37 16.77
N TRP A 811 -16.20 11.89 16.89
CA TRP A 811 -15.14 12.08 15.90
C TRP A 811 -15.03 10.86 14.97
N ILE A 812 -14.67 11.09 13.71
CA ILE A 812 -14.52 10.04 12.69
C ILE A 812 -13.32 9.17 13.09
N GLY A 813 -13.58 8.00 13.67
CA GLY A 813 -12.56 7.14 14.29
C GLY A 813 -12.82 6.76 15.76
N GLY A 814 -13.91 7.25 16.38
CA GLY A 814 -14.30 7.00 17.77
C GLY A 814 -14.63 5.55 18.19
N LEU A 815 -14.21 4.55 17.41
CA LEU A 815 -14.25 3.11 17.75
C LEU A 815 -12.82 2.57 18.03
N SER A 816 -11.92 3.42 18.52
CA SER A 816 -10.67 2.93 19.13
C SER A 816 -11.01 2.05 20.33
N PRO A 817 -10.55 0.77 20.38
CA PRO A 817 -10.82 -0.15 21.49
C PRO A 817 -10.09 0.22 22.78
N TYR A 818 -9.36 1.35 22.81
CA TYR A 818 -8.64 1.87 23.97
C TYR A 818 -9.35 3.02 24.69
N VAL A 819 -10.60 3.32 24.33
CA VAL A 819 -11.34 4.42 24.95
C VAL A 819 -12.26 3.88 26.04
N THR A 820 -11.82 4.03 27.29
CA THR A 820 -12.68 3.94 28.48
C THR A 820 -13.86 4.89 28.32
N GLU A 821 -15.02 4.55 28.87
CA GLU A 821 -16.31 5.26 28.73
C GLU A 821 -16.34 6.72 29.25
N GLU A 822 -15.19 7.32 29.54
CA GLU A 822 -15.05 8.51 30.37
C GLU A 822 -14.42 9.66 29.58
N ILE A 823 -15.08 10.82 29.60
CA ILE A 823 -14.56 12.09 29.09
C ILE A 823 -13.41 12.49 30.02
N GLU A 824 -12.19 12.08 29.71
CA GLU A 824 -11.04 12.09 30.63
C GLU A 824 -10.86 13.43 31.39
N ASN A 825 -11.11 14.58 30.72
CA ASN A 825 -11.03 15.93 31.35
C ASN A 825 -12.30 16.79 31.22
N GLY A 826 -13.39 16.30 30.64
CA GLY A 826 -14.68 17.00 30.57
C GLY A 826 -14.78 18.23 29.63
N PHE A 827 -13.73 18.58 28.86
CA PHE A 827 -13.78 19.69 27.89
C PHE A 827 -14.81 19.39 26.79
N GLY A 828 -14.67 18.30 26.03
CA GLY A 828 -15.71 17.84 25.10
C GLY A 828 -15.78 18.62 23.79
N ALA A 829 -14.67 18.76 23.07
CA ALA A 829 -14.63 19.34 21.73
C ALA A 829 -15.34 18.43 20.71
N LEU A 830 -16.05 19.05 19.78
CA LEU A 830 -16.82 18.42 18.70
C LEU A 830 -16.21 18.79 17.34
N PRO A 831 -16.17 17.89 16.35
CA PRO A 831 -15.57 18.15 15.04
C PRO A 831 -16.50 18.96 14.13
N GLU A 832 -16.97 20.09 14.62
CA GLU A 832 -17.97 20.95 13.96
C GLU A 832 -17.39 21.74 12.79
N GLY A 833 -16.06 21.83 12.68
CA GLY A 833 -15.40 22.59 11.62
C GLY A 833 -15.50 24.10 11.84
N TYR A 834 -15.65 24.84 10.73
CA TYR A 834 -15.81 26.29 10.72
C TYR A 834 -16.75 26.73 9.61
N TYR A 835 -17.32 27.91 9.77
CA TYR A 835 -18.17 28.55 8.76
C TYR A 835 -17.34 29.52 7.90
N ASP A 836 -17.52 29.52 6.58
CA ASP A 836 -16.84 30.40 5.63
C ASP A 836 -17.88 30.98 4.67
N LYS A 837 -17.92 32.31 4.53
CA LYS A 837 -18.93 33.01 3.73
C LYS A 837 -18.85 32.70 2.23
N HIS A 838 -17.68 32.30 1.72
CA HIS A 838 -17.45 32.07 0.28
C HIS A 838 -17.77 30.63 -0.15
N TYR A 839 -17.41 29.65 0.68
CA TYR A 839 -17.55 28.21 0.37
C TYR A 839 -18.66 27.52 1.19
N GLN A 840 -19.45 28.32 1.89
CA GLN A 840 -20.61 27.96 2.72
C GLN A 840 -20.29 27.11 3.98
N MET A 841 -19.42 26.08 3.94
CA MET A 841 -19.08 25.26 5.13
C MET A 841 -17.92 24.26 4.93
N TYR A 842 -17.12 24.00 5.96
CA TYR A 842 -16.26 22.81 6.04
C TYR A 842 -16.68 21.94 7.24
N CYS A 843 -17.33 20.79 6.98
CA CYS A 843 -17.78 19.83 7.99
C CYS A 843 -16.81 18.64 8.10
N GLY A 844 -16.49 18.24 9.34
CA GLY A 844 -15.74 17.02 9.62
C GLY A 844 -14.23 17.18 9.42
N GLY A 845 -13.46 16.89 10.47
CA GLY A 845 -12.00 16.86 10.45
C GLY A 845 -11.29 17.70 11.53
N GLY A 846 -12.01 18.59 12.23
CA GLY A 846 -11.43 19.36 13.34
C GLY A 846 -12.45 20.25 14.09
N ALA A 847 -12.04 20.73 15.27
CA ALA A 847 -12.74 21.71 16.10
C ALA A 847 -11.92 23.00 16.18
N PHE A 848 -12.59 24.14 16.00
CA PHE A 848 -11.95 25.45 15.89
C PHE A 848 -12.57 26.41 16.92
N PHE A 849 -11.74 27.04 17.75
CA PHE A 849 -12.21 27.99 18.77
C PHE A 849 -11.49 29.34 18.71
N TRP A 850 -12.26 30.41 18.87
CA TRP A 850 -11.72 31.76 18.96
C TRP A 850 -10.84 32.00 20.18
N THR A 851 -9.81 32.83 19.99
CA THR A 851 -9.17 33.58 21.07
C THR A 851 -9.49 35.07 20.95
N LEU A 852 -9.38 35.82 22.05
CA LEU A 852 -9.62 37.27 22.08
C LEU A 852 -8.39 38.10 21.67
N ASP A 853 -7.22 37.47 21.51
CA ASP A 853 -5.97 38.22 21.29
C ASP A 853 -5.91 38.90 19.92
N SER A 854 -5.31 40.08 19.93
CA SER A 854 -4.95 40.87 18.77
C SER A 854 -3.46 41.21 18.83
N GLU A 855 -2.61 40.17 18.90
CA GLU A 855 -1.17 40.38 18.74
C GLU A 855 -0.91 40.83 17.30
N LYS A 856 -0.51 42.09 17.13
CA LYS A 856 -0.09 42.63 15.83
C LYS A 856 1.21 41.94 15.45
N ASP A 857 1.18 41.14 14.38
CA ASP A 857 2.40 40.64 13.75
C ASP A 857 3.05 41.80 12.96
N GLU A 858 4.38 41.87 12.98
CA GLU A 858 5.15 42.96 12.35
C GLU A 858 4.99 42.94 10.81
N TYR A 859 4.61 41.78 10.27
CA TYR A 859 4.41 41.54 8.83
C TYR A 859 2.95 41.37 8.40
N ASP A 860 2.02 41.04 9.33
CA ASP A 860 0.62 40.76 9.00
C ASP A 860 -0.33 41.31 10.08
N ARG A 861 -0.86 42.51 9.83
CA ARG A 861 -1.66 43.27 10.79
C ARG A 861 -3.04 42.65 11.10
N ASP A 862 -3.47 41.66 10.32
CA ASP A 862 -4.81 41.07 10.42
C ASP A 862 -4.80 39.61 10.88
N SER A 863 -3.63 39.06 11.26
CA SER A 863 -3.56 37.70 11.78
C SER A 863 -4.10 37.57 13.21
N TYR A 864 -4.71 36.43 13.52
CA TYR A 864 -5.22 36.14 14.87
C TYR A 864 -4.98 34.69 15.28
N PRO A 865 -4.73 34.43 16.58
CA PRO A 865 -4.61 33.07 17.08
C PRO A 865 -5.99 32.42 17.25
N TYR A 866 -6.07 31.11 16.98
CA TYR A 866 -7.24 30.28 17.28
C TYR A 866 -6.78 28.90 17.73
N MET A 867 -7.62 28.22 18.51
CA MET A 867 -7.39 26.84 18.92
C MET A 867 -7.86 25.90 17.82
N HIS A 868 -6.99 24.99 17.40
CA HIS A 868 -7.26 23.96 16.41
C HIS A 868 -7.08 22.57 17.05
N ILE A 869 -8.16 21.80 17.10
CA ILE A 869 -8.15 20.42 17.56
C ILE A 869 -8.50 19.52 16.37
N THR A 870 -7.67 18.54 16.10
CA THR A 870 -7.87 17.51 15.05
C THR A 870 -7.89 16.13 15.70
N GLU A 871 -7.92 15.07 14.88
CA GLU A 871 -7.84 13.71 15.39
C GLU A 871 -6.56 13.45 16.19
N ASN A 872 -5.41 14.01 15.81
CA ASN A 872 -4.12 13.67 16.42
C ASN A 872 -3.43 14.85 17.14
N ILE A 873 -3.92 16.07 16.97
CA ILE A 873 -3.20 17.29 17.37
C ILE A 873 -4.17 18.30 17.99
N ALA A 874 -3.76 18.93 19.10
CA ALA A 874 -4.40 20.10 19.68
C ALA A 874 -3.35 21.22 19.81
N ILE A 875 -3.47 22.26 18.99
CA ILE A 875 -2.48 23.36 18.87
C ILE A 875 -3.17 24.71 18.73
N ILE A 876 -2.41 25.77 19.00
CA ILE A 876 -2.83 27.14 18.70
C ILE A 876 -2.14 27.58 17.41
N GLU A 877 -2.94 27.88 16.40
CA GLU A 877 -2.47 28.34 15.10
C GLU A 877 -2.74 29.83 14.92
N ARG A 878 -2.04 30.47 13.98
CA ARG A 878 -2.34 31.83 13.52
C ARG A 878 -2.84 31.78 12.09
N ARG A 879 -3.78 32.66 11.77
CA ARG A 879 -4.27 32.80 10.39
C ARG A 879 -4.50 34.25 10.04
N SER A 880 -4.13 34.59 8.81
CA SER A 880 -4.35 35.90 8.19
C SER A 880 -5.71 35.97 7.52
N ASN A 881 -6.31 37.16 7.61
CA ASN A 881 -7.65 37.58 7.18
C ASN A 881 -8.43 36.54 6.33
N SER A 882 -9.23 35.70 7.01
CA SER A 882 -10.25 34.88 6.37
C SER A 882 -11.60 35.21 7.00
N GLU A 883 -12.66 35.32 6.19
CA GLU A 883 -14.06 35.54 6.62
C GLU A 883 -14.67 34.35 7.40
N ARG A 884 -13.81 33.55 8.03
CA ARG A 884 -14.18 32.36 8.78
C ARG A 884 -14.77 32.73 10.12
N CYS A 885 -15.75 31.94 10.53
CA CYS A 885 -16.40 32.04 11.81
C CYS A 885 -16.15 30.72 12.57
N PHE A 886 -15.61 30.83 13.78
CA PHE A 886 -15.31 29.70 14.66
C PHE A 886 -16.27 29.64 15.84
N SER A 887 -16.30 28.49 16.52
CA SER A 887 -17.07 28.30 17.75
C SER A 887 -16.44 29.08 18.90
N VAL A 888 -17.25 29.47 19.89
CA VAL A 888 -16.78 30.13 21.12
C VAL A 888 -17.01 29.22 22.31
N ARG A 889 -16.00 29.09 23.17
CA ARG A 889 -16.08 28.36 24.43
C ARG A 889 -15.54 29.25 25.55
N CYS A 890 -16.42 29.84 26.35
CA CYS A 890 -16.02 30.83 27.33
C CYS A 890 -15.30 30.21 28.53
N ILE A 891 -14.46 31.02 29.16
CA ILE A 891 -13.78 30.74 30.42
C ILE A 891 -14.30 31.72 31.48
N LYS A 892 -14.43 31.26 32.73
CA LYS A 892 -14.87 32.10 33.85
C LYS A 892 -13.78 33.12 34.22
N ILE A 893 -14.18 34.36 34.48
CA ILE A 893 -13.27 35.47 34.85
C ILE A 893 -12.63 35.22 36.21
#